data_AF-A0A7C2J156-F1
#
_entry.id   AF-A0A7C2J156-F1
#
_cell.length_a   1.000
_cell.length_b   1.000
_cell.length_c   1.000
_cell.angle_alpha   90.00
_cell.angle_beta   90.00
_cell.angle_gamma   90.00
#
_symmetry.space_group_name_H-M   'P 1'
#
loop_
_entity.id
_entity.type
_entity.pdbx_description
1 polymer ?
#
loop_
_entity_poly.entity_id
_entity_poly.type
_entity_poly.pdbx_seq_one_letter_code
_entity_poly.pdbx_strand_id
1 'polypeptide(L)'
;NQPNTDSHVGHGTHCAGIIGGTGQMSGGRYAGVAPGVKLIGVGSGYVLFILNALGGYEWSLANQFLYNIRIISNSWGSSGDFDPDNPINIATRMAYERNIISVFAGGNSGPGKDTYNPYAKAPWVIGVAAGTKEGGLAGFSSRGTPREERLTNSDPLDDFDAPTITAPGTGREFESNAGRFTAAIVSTRSITNVVANGLTDDTEIPLAFIPFYTQISGTSMATPFVSGVVALMLDVDPTLTPDEVKRIITDTASRMPGREDWEVGAGYINAYAAIDKVFNRSKTYGHSFNHQFNAQFTTGGPAPETIRIDYSPAALPGPGSANSRTFSVEQGMSVLDVFATFDNALETGDGNTIGILLTAPDGKTYSSGIALPILDSPTRQVVVKNPIAGQWLLEVRGVRGLAAAPNVSLPTSGAALPGPVDITVKQQLFTLDPIADIQGHEAEAQIESVLKNRMMDTFPDGRFYPNQTLTRGDFAELLYLNTALRQSLGAHPRFTDVSGSLSAIAEAVTAKGSTLRDFNFTPDPMLNVSGSQFNPSASVTRLELAVALVRALGHDALARSKAGQTVMVSHNGQTLALADNSTIPAALRWYVQLALDRGVLQAFFTLEQGPFDFQPTLKARVKPNNSTTRAFMAYALDNFRRHFVAGS
;
A
#
# COMPACT_ATOMS: atom_id res chain seq x y z
N ASN A 1 28.81 10.97 -19.93
CA ASN A 1 27.60 10.81 -20.77
C ASN A 1 27.71 9.50 -21.52
N GLN A 2 27.05 8.45 -21.02
CA GLN A 2 26.84 7.24 -21.82
C GLN A 2 25.90 7.58 -22.99
N PRO A 3 26.11 7.02 -24.20
CA PRO A 3 25.13 7.11 -25.29
C PRO A 3 23.77 6.59 -24.81
N ASN A 4 22.66 7.20 -25.25
CA ASN A 4 21.34 6.67 -24.93
C ASN A 4 21.18 5.27 -25.55
N THR A 5 21.10 4.24 -24.71
CA THR A 5 20.88 2.84 -25.13
C THR A 5 19.39 2.50 -25.23
N ASP A 6 18.50 3.38 -24.75
CA ASP A 6 17.05 3.25 -24.77
C ASP A 6 16.47 4.02 -25.95
N SER A 7 16.45 3.35 -27.10
CA SER A 7 16.18 3.97 -28.38
C SER A 7 14.69 4.09 -28.73
N HIS A 8 13.76 3.48 -27.98
CA HIS A 8 12.35 3.38 -28.41
C HIS A 8 11.26 3.45 -27.33
N VAL A 9 11.43 2.79 -26.16
CA VAL A 9 10.34 2.63 -25.17
C VAL A 9 10.43 3.64 -24.03
N GLY A 10 11.63 4.08 -23.65
CA GLY A 10 11.81 5.06 -22.57
C GLY A 10 11.70 4.51 -21.15
N HIS A 11 11.35 3.23 -20.98
CA HIS A 11 11.20 2.58 -19.68
C HIS A 11 12.52 2.49 -18.91
N GLY A 12 13.60 2.11 -19.58
CA GLY A 12 14.94 2.06 -18.98
C GLY A 12 15.42 3.45 -18.58
N THR A 13 15.13 4.46 -19.39
CA THR A 13 15.41 5.87 -19.08
C THR A 13 14.65 6.34 -17.85
N HIS A 14 13.36 6.00 -17.75
CA HIS A 14 12.55 6.34 -16.57
C HIS A 14 13.10 5.68 -15.30
N CYS A 15 13.43 4.39 -15.37
CA CYS A 15 14.06 3.66 -14.26
C CYS A 15 15.40 4.27 -13.85
N ALA A 16 16.29 4.55 -14.81
CA ALA A 16 17.59 5.18 -14.56
C ALA A 16 17.46 6.55 -13.88
N GLY A 17 16.46 7.34 -14.30
CA GLY A 17 16.13 8.62 -13.66
C GLY A 17 15.70 8.48 -12.19
N ILE A 18 14.96 7.43 -11.84
CA ILE A 18 14.57 7.16 -10.45
C ILE A 18 15.81 6.83 -9.60
N ILE A 19 16.76 6.06 -10.15
CA ILE A 19 18.00 5.73 -9.42
C ILE A 19 18.84 6.99 -9.22
N GLY A 20 19.19 7.70 -10.29
CA GLY A 20 20.28 8.69 -10.27
C GLY A 20 20.07 9.92 -11.14
N GLY A 21 18.84 10.23 -11.54
CA GLY A 21 18.55 11.46 -12.28
C GLY A 21 18.94 12.70 -11.46
N THR A 22 19.65 13.65 -12.06
CA THR A 22 20.12 14.84 -11.33
C THR A 22 19.02 15.82 -10.96
N GLY A 23 17.83 15.70 -11.57
CA GLY A 23 16.73 16.63 -11.35
C GLY A 23 16.96 18.02 -11.96
N GLN A 24 18.02 18.23 -12.75
CA GLN A 24 18.44 19.56 -13.22
C GLN A 24 17.32 20.34 -13.93
N MET A 25 16.54 19.67 -14.77
CA MET A 25 15.45 20.31 -15.54
C MET A 25 14.20 20.64 -14.73
N SER A 26 14.18 20.27 -13.44
CA SER A 26 13.09 20.59 -12.49
C SER A 26 13.58 21.31 -11.24
N GLY A 27 14.83 21.82 -11.24
CA GLY A 27 15.42 22.46 -10.06
C GLY A 27 15.59 21.50 -8.88
N GLY A 28 15.77 20.20 -9.14
CA GLY A 28 15.90 19.15 -8.14
C GLY A 28 14.58 18.51 -7.69
N ARG A 29 13.42 19.03 -8.11
CA ARG A 29 12.09 18.50 -7.71
C ARG A 29 11.90 17.02 -8.07
N TYR A 30 12.37 16.62 -9.25
CA TYR A 30 12.31 15.24 -9.76
C TYR A 30 13.71 14.63 -9.89
N ALA A 31 14.55 14.85 -8.87
CA ALA A 31 15.81 14.12 -8.75
C ALA A 31 15.55 12.65 -8.39
N GLY A 32 16.43 11.77 -8.85
CA GLY A 32 16.48 10.38 -8.42
C GLY A 32 16.93 10.26 -6.97
N VAL A 33 16.86 9.05 -6.43
CA VAL A 33 17.17 8.78 -5.02
C VAL A 33 18.66 9.01 -4.71
N ALA A 34 19.55 8.65 -5.64
CA ALA A 34 21.00 8.81 -5.51
C ALA A 34 21.60 9.58 -6.70
N PRO A 35 21.41 10.91 -6.80
CA PRO A 35 21.85 11.70 -7.96
C PRO A 35 23.36 11.66 -8.26
N GLY A 36 24.19 11.25 -7.29
CA GLY A 36 25.65 11.12 -7.45
C GLY A 36 26.11 9.79 -8.05
N VAL A 37 25.23 8.80 -8.16
CA VAL A 37 25.57 7.44 -8.61
C VAL A 37 25.99 7.40 -10.08
N LYS A 38 26.84 6.44 -10.45
CA LYS A 38 27.16 6.14 -11.84
C LYS A 38 26.25 5.04 -12.36
N LEU A 39 25.75 5.21 -13.58
CA LEU A 39 24.80 4.29 -14.20
C LEU A 39 25.42 3.65 -15.44
N ILE A 40 25.19 2.36 -15.60
CA ILE A 40 25.52 1.60 -16.81
C ILE A 40 24.21 1.02 -17.34
N GLY A 41 23.86 1.37 -18.57
CA GLY A 41 22.69 0.82 -19.25
C GLY A 41 23.05 -0.46 -19.99
N VAL A 42 22.37 -1.56 -19.68
CA VAL A 42 22.45 -2.81 -20.45
C VAL A 42 21.11 -3.02 -21.14
N GLY A 43 21.04 -2.70 -22.43
CA GLY A 43 19.82 -2.82 -23.22
C GLY A 43 19.67 -4.22 -23.83
N SER A 44 18.53 -4.88 -23.58
CA SER A 44 18.23 -6.22 -24.10
C SER A 44 17.36 -6.25 -25.37
N GLY A 45 17.10 -5.10 -26.01
CA GLY A 45 16.22 -5.00 -27.19
C GLY A 45 14.71 -5.02 -26.87
N TYR A 46 13.87 -5.08 -27.91
CA TYR A 46 12.41 -4.92 -27.85
C TYR A 46 11.64 -6.04 -27.14
N VAL A 47 12.23 -7.23 -27.06
CA VAL A 47 11.64 -8.41 -26.42
C VAL A 47 12.65 -8.91 -25.41
N LEU A 48 12.19 -9.09 -24.17
CA LEU A 48 13.01 -9.70 -23.12
C LEU A 48 13.21 -11.18 -23.47
N PHE A 49 14.32 -11.47 -24.15
CA PHE A 49 14.82 -12.84 -24.26
C PHE A 49 15.70 -13.14 -23.06
N ILE A 50 15.48 -14.29 -22.42
CA ILE A 50 16.28 -14.76 -21.28
C ILE A 50 17.79 -14.73 -21.58
N LEU A 51 18.18 -15.01 -22.83
CA LEU A 51 19.56 -14.95 -23.29
C LEU A 51 20.18 -13.54 -23.20
N ASN A 52 19.39 -12.49 -23.45
CA ASN A 52 19.87 -11.11 -23.35
C ASN A 52 20.03 -10.67 -21.89
N ALA A 53 19.14 -11.13 -21.01
CA ALA A 53 19.26 -10.90 -19.57
C ALA A 53 20.51 -11.59 -19.00
N LEU A 54 20.75 -12.85 -19.39
CA LEU A 54 21.97 -13.59 -19.04
C LEU A 54 23.23 -12.91 -19.55
N GLY A 55 23.25 -12.46 -20.81
CA GLY A 55 24.38 -11.71 -21.36
C GLY A 55 24.65 -10.41 -20.60
N GLY A 56 23.61 -9.76 -20.07
CA GLY A 56 23.76 -8.60 -19.20
C GLY A 56 24.39 -8.90 -17.84
N TYR A 57 24.01 -10.02 -17.21
CA TYR A 57 24.67 -10.52 -16.01
C TYR A 57 26.12 -10.91 -16.28
N GLU A 58 26.37 -11.68 -17.34
CA GLU A 58 27.73 -12.08 -17.75
C GLU A 58 28.63 -10.86 -17.95
N TRP A 59 28.17 -9.87 -18.71
CA TRP A 59 28.91 -8.63 -18.93
C TRP A 59 29.17 -7.88 -17.62
N SER A 60 28.17 -7.80 -16.75
CA SER A 60 28.31 -7.12 -15.45
C SER A 60 29.32 -7.82 -14.55
N LEU A 61 29.31 -9.16 -14.51
CA LEU A 61 30.27 -9.96 -13.74
C LEU A 61 31.69 -9.86 -14.30
N ALA A 62 31.83 -9.81 -15.63
CA ALA A 62 33.13 -9.64 -16.28
C ALA A 62 33.72 -8.24 -16.09
N ASN A 63 32.88 -7.21 -15.98
CA ASN A 63 33.28 -5.81 -15.85
C ASN A 63 33.15 -5.24 -14.44
N GLN A 64 32.83 -6.08 -13.45
CA GLN A 64 32.55 -5.67 -12.07
C GLN A 64 33.64 -4.77 -11.51
N PHE A 65 34.90 -5.22 -11.55
CA PHE A 65 36.03 -4.49 -10.98
C PHE A 65 36.39 -3.24 -11.77
N LEU A 66 36.15 -3.23 -13.09
CA LEU A 66 36.46 -2.09 -13.95
C LEU A 66 35.56 -0.89 -13.63
N TYR A 67 34.28 -1.13 -13.36
CA TYR A 67 33.31 -0.07 -13.11
C TYR A 67 32.79 -0.01 -11.67
N ASN A 68 33.32 -0.84 -10.77
CA ASN A 68 32.84 -1.03 -9.40
C ASN A 68 31.31 -1.30 -9.36
N ILE A 69 30.86 -2.27 -10.15
CA ILE A 69 29.45 -2.65 -10.20
C ILE A 69 29.08 -3.32 -8.89
N ARG A 70 28.14 -2.72 -8.15
CA ARG A 70 27.66 -3.22 -6.85
C ARG A 70 26.17 -3.50 -6.80
N ILE A 71 25.40 -3.01 -7.78
CA ILE A 71 23.95 -3.12 -7.82
C ILE A 71 23.53 -3.43 -9.26
N ILE A 72 22.64 -4.41 -9.45
CA ILE A 72 21.95 -4.67 -10.71
C ILE A 72 20.45 -4.50 -10.45
N SER A 73 19.84 -3.48 -11.07
CA SER A 73 18.40 -3.19 -10.97
C SER A 73 17.65 -3.87 -12.11
N ASN A 74 16.71 -4.75 -11.79
CA ASN A 74 15.98 -5.58 -12.74
C ASN A 74 14.49 -5.26 -12.71
N SER A 75 14.09 -4.30 -13.53
CA SER A 75 12.69 -3.86 -13.67
C SER A 75 11.89 -4.71 -14.67
N TRP A 76 12.08 -6.02 -14.64
CA TRP A 76 11.50 -7.03 -15.51
C TRP A 76 11.28 -8.34 -14.74
N GLY A 77 10.52 -9.27 -15.32
CA GLY A 77 10.19 -10.52 -14.64
C GLY A 77 9.56 -11.56 -15.55
N SER A 78 9.24 -12.68 -14.93
CA SER A 78 8.54 -13.83 -15.50
C SER A 78 7.43 -14.22 -14.52
N SER A 79 6.89 -15.42 -14.66
CA SER A 79 5.93 -16.00 -13.73
C SER A 79 6.13 -17.50 -13.63
N GLY A 80 5.42 -18.12 -12.69
CA GLY A 80 5.66 -19.49 -12.27
C GLY A 80 6.47 -19.56 -11.00
N ASP A 81 6.93 -20.79 -10.72
CA ASP A 81 7.59 -21.12 -9.46
C ASP A 81 9.05 -20.69 -9.44
N PHE A 82 9.56 -20.51 -8.23
CA PHE A 82 10.99 -20.29 -8.05
C PHE A 82 11.73 -21.59 -8.39
N ASP A 83 12.66 -21.50 -9.35
CA ASP A 83 13.57 -22.59 -9.69
C ASP A 83 15.01 -22.14 -9.46
N PRO A 84 15.73 -22.70 -8.47
CA PRO A 84 17.12 -22.33 -8.20
C PRO A 84 18.08 -22.70 -9.37
N ASP A 85 17.70 -23.66 -10.21
CA ASP A 85 18.47 -24.10 -11.37
C ASP A 85 18.13 -23.31 -12.65
N ASN A 86 17.16 -22.39 -12.57
CA ASN A 86 16.89 -21.45 -13.64
C ASN A 86 18.16 -20.62 -13.93
N PRO A 87 18.58 -20.48 -15.21
CA PRO A 87 19.80 -19.77 -15.56
C PRO A 87 19.91 -18.35 -14.99
N ILE A 88 18.78 -17.62 -14.88
CA ILE A 88 18.76 -16.28 -14.28
C ILE A 88 19.03 -16.37 -12.77
N ASN A 89 18.43 -17.33 -12.08
CA ASN A 89 18.67 -17.53 -10.65
C ASN A 89 20.12 -17.95 -10.36
N ILE A 90 20.72 -18.78 -11.21
CA ILE A 90 22.16 -19.06 -11.16
C ILE A 90 22.98 -17.77 -11.35
N ALA A 91 22.67 -16.95 -12.36
CA ALA A 91 23.40 -15.71 -12.62
C ALA A 91 23.27 -14.69 -11.47
N THR A 92 22.08 -14.54 -10.89
CA THR A 92 21.87 -13.68 -9.71
C THR A 92 22.61 -14.19 -8.49
N ARG A 93 22.70 -15.52 -8.31
CA ARG A 93 23.50 -16.13 -7.23
C ARG A 93 24.99 -15.84 -7.42
N MET A 94 25.51 -15.99 -8.64
CA MET A 94 26.90 -15.63 -8.95
C MET A 94 27.19 -14.15 -8.68
N ALA A 95 26.23 -13.26 -8.95
CA ALA A 95 26.34 -11.84 -8.61
C ALA A 95 26.39 -11.62 -7.09
N TYR A 96 25.49 -12.27 -6.35
CA TYR A 96 25.46 -12.24 -4.88
C TYR A 96 26.79 -12.73 -4.27
N GLU A 97 27.32 -13.87 -4.73
CA GLU A 97 28.60 -14.44 -4.27
C GLU A 97 29.79 -13.51 -4.54
N ARG A 98 29.65 -12.59 -5.51
CA ARG A 98 30.63 -11.54 -5.82
C ARG A 98 30.30 -10.19 -5.17
N ASN A 99 29.42 -10.15 -4.17
CA ASN A 99 29.05 -8.93 -3.46
C ASN A 99 28.33 -7.87 -4.33
N ILE A 100 27.63 -8.34 -5.38
CA ILE A 100 26.73 -7.54 -6.21
C ILE A 100 25.29 -7.80 -5.78
N ILE A 101 24.53 -6.74 -5.56
CA ILE A 101 23.15 -6.79 -5.07
C ILE A 101 22.20 -6.77 -6.27
N SER A 102 21.49 -7.87 -6.50
CA SER A 102 20.40 -7.91 -7.47
C SER A 102 19.10 -7.45 -6.81
N VAL A 103 18.48 -6.41 -7.38
CA VAL A 103 17.17 -5.90 -6.96
C VAL A 103 16.18 -6.21 -8.09
N PHE A 104 15.06 -6.86 -7.76
CA PHE A 104 14.08 -7.32 -8.75
C PHE A 104 12.67 -6.78 -8.48
N ALA A 105 11.99 -6.42 -9.56
CA ALA A 105 10.58 -6.07 -9.53
C ALA A 105 9.73 -7.29 -9.15
N GLY A 106 8.78 -7.09 -8.23
CA GLY A 106 7.88 -8.15 -7.78
C GLY A 106 6.85 -8.61 -8.81
N GLY A 107 6.57 -7.81 -9.84
CA GLY A 107 5.53 -8.08 -10.84
C GLY A 107 4.30 -7.18 -10.69
N ASN A 108 3.48 -7.12 -11.74
CA ASN A 108 2.30 -6.26 -11.82
C ASN A 108 1.00 -7.07 -12.01
N SER A 109 0.97 -8.31 -11.54
CA SER A 109 -0.12 -9.28 -11.74
C SER A 109 -1.03 -9.43 -10.52
N GLY A 110 -0.88 -8.55 -9.51
CA GLY A 110 -1.77 -8.49 -8.35
C GLY A 110 -3.21 -8.10 -8.71
N PRO A 111 -4.15 -8.13 -7.74
CA PRO A 111 -3.93 -8.26 -6.29
C PRO A 111 -3.95 -9.71 -5.77
N GLY A 112 -3.95 -10.71 -6.66
CA GLY A 112 -3.97 -12.11 -6.27
C GLY A 112 -2.76 -12.56 -5.45
N LYS A 113 -2.93 -13.63 -4.67
CA LYS A 113 -1.80 -14.40 -4.12
C LYS A 113 -1.14 -15.19 -5.25
N ASP A 114 0.10 -15.63 -5.02
CA ASP A 114 0.88 -16.42 -5.97
C ASP A 114 0.99 -15.77 -7.37
N THR A 115 1.28 -14.48 -7.37
CA THR A 115 1.48 -13.68 -8.59
C THR A 115 2.90 -13.10 -8.65
N TYR A 116 3.76 -13.47 -7.72
CA TYR A 116 5.08 -12.90 -7.51
C TYR A 116 6.10 -13.41 -8.53
N ASN A 117 6.97 -12.51 -9.01
CA ASN A 117 8.00 -12.81 -9.98
C ASN A 117 8.99 -13.87 -9.45
N PRO A 118 9.20 -15.00 -10.15
CA PRO A 118 10.08 -16.09 -9.67
C PRO A 118 11.53 -15.64 -9.47
N TYR A 119 12.01 -14.65 -10.23
CA TYR A 119 13.36 -14.10 -10.02
C TYR A 119 13.45 -13.21 -8.78
N ALA A 120 12.33 -12.66 -8.32
CA ALA A 120 12.25 -11.86 -7.09
C ALA A 120 12.08 -12.73 -5.83
N LYS A 121 11.67 -14.01 -6.00
CA LYS A 121 11.56 -15.01 -4.92
C LYS A 121 12.93 -15.50 -4.42
N ALA A 122 14.01 -15.35 -5.20
CA ALA A 122 15.31 -15.90 -4.83
C ALA A 122 15.84 -15.32 -3.49
N PRO A 123 16.32 -16.15 -2.55
CA PRO A 123 16.63 -15.70 -1.19
C PRO A 123 17.80 -14.69 -1.14
N TRP A 124 18.70 -14.73 -2.12
CA TRP A 124 19.86 -13.84 -2.25
C TRP A 124 19.57 -12.54 -3.02
N VAL A 125 18.33 -12.31 -3.49
CA VAL A 125 17.94 -11.04 -4.13
C VAL A 125 17.09 -10.17 -3.20
N ILE A 126 16.93 -8.90 -3.57
CA ILE A 126 15.95 -7.99 -2.96
C ILE A 126 14.75 -7.89 -3.89
N GLY A 127 13.65 -8.56 -3.54
CA GLY A 127 12.39 -8.49 -4.27
C GLY A 127 11.52 -7.31 -3.82
N VAL A 128 11.00 -6.51 -4.76
CA VAL A 128 10.37 -5.21 -4.47
C VAL A 128 8.90 -5.16 -4.91
N ALA A 129 7.99 -4.96 -3.96
CA ALA A 129 6.59 -4.65 -4.19
C ALA A 129 6.37 -3.14 -4.46
N ALA A 130 5.26 -2.80 -5.13
CA ALA A 130 4.91 -1.42 -5.47
C ALA A 130 3.88 -0.86 -4.50
N GLY A 131 4.22 0.25 -3.84
CA GLY A 131 3.30 1.02 -3.01
C GLY A 131 2.91 2.35 -3.64
N THR A 132 1.89 2.98 -3.06
CA THR A 132 1.42 4.35 -3.37
C THR A 132 2.29 5.37 -2.65
N LYS A 133 2.24 6.64 -3.05
CA LYS A 133 3.01 7.71 -2.36
C LYS A 133 2.49 8.00 -0.94
N GLU A 134 1.28 7.54 -0.61
CA GLU A 134 0.65 7.63 0.70
C GLU A 134 0.93 6.44 1.63
N GLY A 135 1.82 5.52 1.25
CA GLY A 135 2.17 4.34 2.06
C GLY A 135 1.17 3.18 1.97
N GLY A 136 0.27 3.20 0.98
CA GLY A 136 -0.59 2.06 0.63
C GLY A 136 0.11 1.06 -0.30
N LEU A 137 -0.45 -0.14 -0.44
CA LEU A 137 0.00 -1.13 -1.42
C LEU A 137 -0.74 -0.90 -2.75
N ALA A 138 -0.01 -0.81 -3.86
CA ALA A 138 -0.63 -0.65 -5.17
C ALA A 138 -1.45 -1.90 -5.55
N GLY A 139 -2.65 -1.70 -6.09
CA GLY A 139 -3.55 -2.81 -6.43
C GLY A 139 -2.96 -3.84 -7.40
N PHE A 140 -2.14 -3.38 -8.36
CA PHE A 140 -1.46 -4.24 -9.33
C PHE A 140 -0.23 -4.96 -8.76
N SER A 141 0.29 -4.55 -7.60
CA SER A 141 1.53 -5.15 -7.06
C SER A 141 1.32 -6.63 -6.84
N SER A 142 2.11 -7.46 -7.52
CA SER A 142 2.13 -8.89 -7.31
C SER A 142 2.45 -9.24 -5.85
N ARG A 143 1.90 -10.36 -5.39
CA ARG A 143 2.00 -10.85 -4.01
C ARG A 143 2.41 -12.31 -4.02
N GLY A 144 3.10 -12.71 -2.96
CA GLY A 144 3.45 -14.10 -2.74
C GLY A 144 2.28 -14.91 -2.19
N THR A 145 2.59 -15.95 -1.44
CA THR A 145 1.60 -16.85 -0.83
C THR A 145 1.69 -16.76 0.69
N PRO A 146 0.59 -16.88 1.46
CA PRO A 146 0.65 -16.91 2.91
C PRO A 146 1.63 -17.99 3.41
N ARG A 147 2.45 -17.65 4.41
CA ARG A 147 3.49 -18.56 4.92
C ARG A 147 2.95 -19.91 5.38
N GLU A 148 1.79 -19.90 6.01
CA GLU A 148 1.09 -21.11 6.47
C GLU A 148 0.70 -22.07 5.35
N GLU A 149 0.48 -21.57 4.13
CA GLU A 149 0.23 -22.39 2.95
C GLU A 149 1.53 -22.89 2.31
N ARG A 150 2.57 -22.05 2.30
CA ARG A 150 3.90 -22.37 1.71
C ARG A 150 4.61 -23.48 2.47
N LEU A 151 4.47 -23.52 3.79
CA LEU A 151 5.10 -24.53 4.65
C LEU A 151 4.32 -25.87 4.70
N THR A 152 3.29 -26.05 3.87
CA THR A 152 2.54 -27.31 3.81
C THR A 152 3.28 -28.43 3.08
N ASN A 153 4.30 -28.08 2.28
CA ASN A 153 5.24 -29.02 1.70
C ASN A 153 6.61 -28.94 2.40
N SER A 154 7.52 -29.85 2.03
CA SER A 154 8.86 -29.95 2.61
C SER A 154 9.93 -29.15 1.84
N ASP A 155 9.55 -28.25 0.92
CA ASP A 155 10.52 -27.48 0.15
C ASP A 155 10.96 -26.23 0.96
N PRO A 156 12.23 -26.17 1.41
CA PRO A 156 12.72 -25.00 2.14
C PRO A 156 12.79 -23.72 1.29
N LEU A 157 12.67 -23.83 -0.04
CA LEU A 157 12.70 -22.70 -0.97
C LEU A 157 11.36 -21.97 -1.05
N ASP A 158 10.26 -22.62 -0.65
CA ASP A 158 8.94 -22.01 -0.65
C ASP A 158 8.77 -20.95 0.45
N ASP A 159 9.63 -20.91 1.48
CA ASP A 159 9.61 -19.86 2.51
C ASP A 159 9.99 -18.46 1.97
N PHE A 160 10.39 -18.34 0.69
CA PHE A 160 10.76 -17.06 0.08
C PHE A 160 9.77 -16.51 -0.96
N ASP A 161 8.60 -17.13 -1.14
CA ASP A 161 7.52 -16.57 -1.98
C ASP A 161 6.79 -15.41 -1.27
N ALA A 162 7.50 -14.28 -1.14
CA ALA A 162 7.03 -13.00 -0.63
C ALA A 162 7.99 -11.87 -1.05
N PRO A 163 7.52 -10.62 -1.16
CA PRO A 163 8.41 -9.48 -1.31
C PRO A 163 9.39 -9.35 -0.16
N THR A 164 10.57 -8.79 -0.42
CA THR A 164 11.48 -8.35 0.64
C THR A 164 11.01 -7.03 1.26
N ILE A 165 10.59 -6.09 0.40
CA ILE A 165 10.24 -4.72 0.78
C ILE A 165 9.22 -4.14 -0.21
N THR A 166 8.46 -3.13 0.22
CA THR A 166 7.61 -2.30 -0.63
C THR A 166 8.22 -0.90 -0.81
N ALA A 167 8.17 -0.34 -2.01
CA ALA A 167 8.66 1.01 -2.30
C ALA A 167 7.70 1.78 -3.22
N PRO A 168 7.80 3.12 -3.32
CA PRO A 168 6.93 3.90 -4.20
C PRO A 168 7.01 3.42 -5.66
N GLY A 169 5.93 2.85 -6.16
CA GLY A 169 5.82 2.33 -7.53
C GLY A 169 4.63 2.91 -8.30
N THR A 170 3.74 3.65 -7.64
CA THR A 170 2.64 4.40 -8.27
C THR A 170 2.43 5.72 -7.54
N GLY A 171 1.60 6.59 -8.09
CA GLY A 171 1.29 7.89 -7.54
C GLY A 171 0.22 7.86 -6.45
N ARG A 172 -0.65 8.88 -6.45
CA ARG A 172 -1.73 9.00 -5.48
C ARG A 172 -2.76 7.89 -5.63
N GLU A 173 -3.25 7.40 -4.50
CA GLU A 173 -4.40 6.50 -4.45
C GLU A 173 -5.74 7.26 -4.45
N PHE A 174 -5.75 8.48 -3.90
CA PHE A 174 -6.98 9.23 -3.63
C PHE A 174 -7.02 10.57 -4.36
N GLU A 175 -8.14 10.88 -5.02
CA GLU A 175 -8.31 12.13 -5.78
C GLU A 175 -8.30 13.38 -4.90
N SER A 176 -8.62 13.26 -3.61
CA SER A 176 -8.47 14.37 -2.65
C SER A 176 -7.02 14.88 -2.54
N ASN A 177 -6.04 14.11 -3.01
CA ASN A 177 -4.64 14.49 -3.10
C ASN A 177 -4.25 15.02 -4.50
N ALA A 178 -5.20 15.26 -5.41
CA ALA A 178 -4.93 15.87 -6.73
C ALA A 178 -4.24 17.23 -6.56
N GLY A 179 -3.05 17.37 -7.14
CA GLY A 179 -2.16 18.54 -6.99
C GLY A 179 -1.02 18.37 -5.98
N ARG A 180 -1.09 17.39 -5.07
CA ARG A 180 0.02 17.03 -4.15
C ARG A 180 0.93 15.99 -4.77
N PHE A 181 0.32 14.93 -5.27
CA PHE A 181 0.97 13.82 -5.94
C PHE A 181 0.38 13.66 -7.32
N THR A 182 1.25 13.42 -8.28
CA THR A 182 0.81 12.95 -9.58
C THR A 182 0.24 11.53 -9.46
N ALA A 183 -0.59 11.10 -10.40
CA ALA A 183 -1.24 9.79 -10.46
C ALA A 183 -0.24 8.63 -10.57
N ALA A 184 0.99 8.90 -11.04
CA ALA A 184 2.07 7.93 -11.19
C ALA A 184 3.44 8.45 -10.69
N ILE A 185 4.52 7.69 -10.88
CA ILE A 185 5.89 8.12 -10.52
C ILE A 185 6.46 8.98 -11.64
N VAL A 186 6.85 10.22 -11.33
CA VAL A 186 7.49 11.14 -12.29
C VAL A 186 8.99 10.85 -12.35
N SER A 187 9.52 10.64 -13.55
CA SER A 187 10.96 10.49 -13.80
C SER A 187 11.33 10.93 -15.22
N THR A 188 12.61 10.85 -15.56
CA THR A 188 13.17 11.31 -16.83
C THR A 188 12.52 10.65 -18.04
N ARG A 189 12.21 11.48 -19.03
CA ARG A 189 11.67 11.07 -20.32
C ARG A 189 12.80 10.84 -21.32
N SER A 190 12.74 9.74 -22.08
CA SER A 190 13.64 9.53 -23.22
C SER A 190 13.29 10.45 -24.39
N ILE A 191 14.32 10.94 -25.08
CA ILE A 191 14.20 11.82 -26.25
C ILE A 191 13.48 11.17 -27.45
N THR A 192 13.44 9.83 -27.51
CA THR A 192 12.76 9.07 -28.60
C THR A 192 11.33 8.66 -28.24
N ASN A 193 10.85 9.00 -27.03
CA ASN A 193 9.66 8.47 -26.38
C ASN A 193 8.35 9.22 -26.72
N VAL A 194 8.16 9.67 -27.97
CA VAL A 194 7.00 10.52 -28.31
C VAL A 194 5.68 9.72 -28.35
N VAL A 195 5.75 8.38 -28.40
CA VAL A 195 4.57 7.53 -28.71
C VAL A 195 4.21 6.53 -27.59
N ALA A 196 5.14 6.12 -26.72
CA ALA A 196 4.92 5.03 -25.77
C ALA A 196 4.56 5.47 -24.34
N ASN A 197 4.88 6.71 -23.93
CA ASN A 197 4.55 7.26 -22.62
C ASN A 197 3.92 8.66 -22.78
N GLY A 198 2.62 8.76 -22.48
CA GLY A 198 1.70 9.71 -23.10
C GLY A 198 1.69 11.12 -22.53
N LEU A 199 1.70 12.11 -23.42
CA LEU A 199 1.46 13.53 -23.14
C LEU A 199 0.12 13.79 -22.42
N THR A 200 -0.91 12.97 -22.68
CA THR A 200 -2.22 13.07 -22.02
C THR A 200 -2.17 12.62 -20.56
N ASP A 201 -1.39 11.58 -20.26
CA ASP A 201 -1.20 11.11 -18.89
C ASP A 201 -0.30 12.06 -18.10
N ASP A 202 0.61 12.77 -18.77
CA ASP A 202 1.48 13.78 -18.16
C ASP A 202 0.79 15.12 -17.85
N THR A 203 -0.54 15.21 -17.94
CA THR A 203 -1.33 16.43 -17.69
C THR A 203 -1.14 17.01 -16.29
N GLU A 204 -0.74 16.19 -15.33
CA GLU A 204 -0.46 16.61 -13.95
C GLU A 204 0.98 17.11 -13.75
N ILE A 205 1.85 16.89 -14.73
CA ILE A 205 3.20 17.43 -14.75
C ILE A 205 3.11 18.89 -15.25
N PRO A 206 3.71 19.88 -14.56
CA PRO A 206 3.75 21.25 -15.06
C PRO A 206 4.29 21.31 -16.49
N LEU A 207 3.64 22.08 -17.36
CA LEU A 207 3.94 22.15 -18.80
C LEU A 207 5.43 22.39 -19.10
N ALA A 208 6.11 23.17 -18.26
CA ALA A 208 7.54 23.45 -18.40
C ALA A 208 8.46 22.21 -18.26
N PHE A 209 7.96 21.14 -17.62
CA PHE A 209 8.72 19.92 -17.32
C PHE A 209 8.39 18.75 -18.24
N ILE A 210 7.25 18.79 -18.95
CA ILE A 210 6.80 17.73 -19.86
C ILE A 210 7.86 17.33 -20.91
N PRO A 211 8.67 18.24 -21.49
CA PRO A 211 9.71 17.82 -22.44
C PRO A 211 10.78 16.89 -21.84
N PHE A 212 10.97 16.92 -20.51
CA PHE A 212 12.08 16.26 -19.81
C PHE A 212 11.63 15.12 -18.89
N TYR A 213 10.35 15.11 -18.52
CA TYR A 213 9.78 14.18 -17.54
C TYR A 213 8.50 13.55 -18.05
N THR A 214 8.21 12.35 -17.56
CA THR A 214 6.96 11.63 -17.79
C THR A 214 6.61 10.83 -16.54
N GLN A 215 5.37 10.36 -16.42
CA GLN A 215 4.92 9.56 -15.29
C GLN A 215 4.50 8.14 -15.67
N ILE A 216 4.95 7.16 -14.89
CA ILE A 216 4.70 5.71 -15.11
C ILE A 216 4.46 5.03 -13.76
N SER A 217 3.62 3.99 -13.73
CA SER A 217 3.37 3.15 -12.56
C SER A 217 3.81 1.71 -12.80
N GLY A 218 4.35 1.07 -11.77
CA GLY A 218 4.75 -0.34 -11.78
C GLY A 218 5.74 -0.70 -10.67
N THR A 219 5.89 -1.99 -10.39
CA THR A 219 7.04 -2.50 -9.60
C THR A 219 8.38 -2.19 -10.27
N SER A 220 8.37 -1.96 -11.60
CA SER A 220 9.50 -1.40 -12.35
C SER A 220 9.96 -0.02 -11.87
N MET A 221 9.12 0.78 -11.21
CA MET A 221 9.49 2.09 -10.64
C MET A 221 9.89 1.97 -9.16
N ALA A 222 9.30 1.03 -8.43
CA ALA A 222 9.68 0.73 -7.05
C ALA A 222 11.10 0.14 -6.95
N THR A 223 11.46 -0.76 -7.88
CA THR A 223 12.77 -1.43 -7.96
C THR A 223 13.97 -0.45 -8.06
N PRO A 224 13.98 0.52 -8.99
CA PRO A 224 15.05 1.51 -9.06
C PRO A 224 15.05 2.46 -7.86
N PHE A 225 13.89 2.70 -7.22
CA PHE A 225 13.85 3.47 -5.98
C PHE A 225 14.65 2.77 -4.88
N VAL A 226 14.41 1.47 -4.67
CA VAL A 226 15.19 0.65 -3.71
C VAL A 226 16.65 0.60 -4.11
N SER A 227 16.97 0.42 -5.40
CA SER A 227 18.36 0.42 -5.90
C SER A 227 19.09 1.72 -5.58
N GLY A 228 18.42 2.87 -5.68
CA GLY A 228 18.98 4.15 -5.27
C GLY A 228 19.20 4.25 -3.76
N VAL A 229 18.30 3.72 -2.93
CA VAL A 229 18.52 3.65 -1.47
C VAL A 229 19.72 2.77 -1.14
N VAL A 230 19.86 1.61 -1.80
CA VAL A 230 21.03 0.74 -1.63
C VAL A 230 22.32 1.47 -2.06
N ALA A 231 22.28 2.26 -3.14
CA ALA A 231 23.42 3.07 -3.55
C ALA A 231 23.83 4.10 -2.48
N LEU A 232 22.87 4.77 -1.84
CA LEU A 232 23.14 5.66 -0.70
C LEU A 232 23.74 4.92 0.50
N MET A 233 23.25 3.70 0.80
CA MET A 233 23.81 2.88 1.88
C MET A 233 25.27 2.50 1.60
N LEU A 234 25.58 2.13 0.36
CA LEU A 234 26.94 1.78 -0.08
C LEU A 234 27.87 3.00 -0.18
N ASP A 235 27.34 4.20 -0.42
CA ASP A 235 28.11 5.45 -0.36
C ASP A 235 28.56 5.77 1.06
N VAL A 236 27.72 5.44 2.06
CA VAL A 236 28.09 5.56 3.48
C VAL A 236 29.06 4.46 3.91
N ASP A 237 28.79 3.21 3.56
CA ASP A 237 29.63 2.06 3.90
C ASP A 237 29.77 1.12 2.70
N PRO A 238 30.86 1.22 1.92
CA PRO A 238 31.07 0.38 0.74
C PRO A 238 31.37 -1.08 1.10
N THR A 239 31.63 -1.41 2.36
CA THR A 239 31.94 -2.78 2.81
C THR A 239 30.71 -3.65 3.03
N LEU A 240 29.53 -3.02 3.08
CA LEU A 240 28.23 -3.69 3.21
C LEU A 240 28.06 -4.85 2.22
N THR A 241 27.68 -5.99 2.76
CA THR A 241 27.28 -7.19 2.01
C THR A 241 25.80 -7.13 1.60
N PRO A 242 25.36 -7.90 0.58
CA PRO A 242 23.96 -8.01 0.21
C PRO A 242 23.04 -8.35 1.39
N ASP A 243 23.47 -9.27 2.26
CA ASP A 243 22.68 -9.68 3.42
C ASP A 243 22.54 -8.58 4.46
N GLU A 244 23.61 -7.83 4.72
CA GLU A 244 23.55 -6.68 5.61
C GLU A 244 22.63 -5.61 5.04
N VAL A 245 22.74 -5.31 3.74
CA VAL A 245 21.84 -4.36 3.07
C VAL A 245 20.39 -4.82 3.21
N LYS A 246 20.09 -6.07 2.85
CA LYS A 246 18.76 -6.67 2.93
C LYS A 246 18.22 -6.59 4.36
N ARG A 247 19.01 -6.97 5.36
CA ARG A 247 18.64 -6.90 6.77
C ARG A 247 18.34 -5.47 7.23
N ILE A 248 19.16 -4.49 6.84
CA ILE A 248 18.94 -3.09 7.25
C ILE A 248 17.65 -2.53 6.67
N ILE A 249 17.39 -2.75 5.38
CA ILE A 249 16.18 -2.22 4.75
C ILE A 249 14.92 -2.89 5.34
N THR A 250 14.99 -4.16 5.74
CA THR A 250 13.87 -4.84 6.41
C THR A 250 13.71 -4.41 7.87
N ASP A 251 14.82 -4.27 8.62
CA ASP A 251 14.81 -3.83 10.02
C ASP A 251 14.26 -2.40 10.19
N THR A 252 14.39 -1.58 9.14
CA THR A 252 14.03 -0.15 9.17
C THR A 252 12.74 0.17 8.43
N ALA A 253 12.10 -0.84 7.82
CA ALA A 253 10.87 -0.69 7.06
C ALA A 253 9.73 -0.14 7.91
N SER A 254 8.95 0.78 7.36
CA SER A 254 7.74 1.30 8.00
C SER A 254 6.58 0.35 7.78
N ARG A 255 5.83 0.05 8.84
CA ARG A 255 4.69 -0.87 8.77
C ARG A 255 3.63 -0.35 7.79
N MET A 256 3.01 -1.28 7.06
CA MET A 256 1.85 -1.02 6.20
C MET A 256 0.59 -1.60 6.86
N PRO A 257 -0.28 -0.78 7.46
CA PRO A 257 -1.48 -1.25 8.16
C PRO A 257 -2.38 -2.16 7.31
N GLY A 258 -2.86 -3.23 7.94
CA GLY A 258 -3.80 -4.18 7.31
C GLY A 258 -3.21 -4.97 6.15
N ARG A 259 -1.88 -5.12 6.12
CA ARG A 259 -1.13 -5.91 5.14
C ARG A 259 -0.27 -6.94 5.83
N GLU A 260 -0.18 -8.10 5.20
CA GLU A 260 0.64 -9.22 5.65
C GLU A 260 1.99 -9.25 4.91
N ASP A 261 2.95 -10.00 5.46
CA ASP A 261 4.31 -10.12 4.94
C ASP A 261 4.36 -10.62 3.49
N TRP A 262 3.51 -11.57 3.12
CA TRP A 262 3.41 -12.09 1.75
C TRP A 262 2.87 -11.06 0.75
N GLU A 263 2.23 -9.97 1.22
CA GLU A 263 1.77 -8.87 0.37
C GLU A 263 2.82 -7.75 0.22
N VAL A 264 3.52 -7.40 1.30
CA VAL A 264 4.34 -6.17 1.38
C VAL A 264 5.80 -6.38 1.78
N GLY A 265 6.19 -7.61 2.09
CA GLY A 265 7.46 -7.95 2.70
C GLY A 265 7.59 -7.36 4.10
N ALA A 266 8.77 -6.82 4.42
CA ALA A 266 8.98 -6.14 5.70
C ALA A 266 8.18 -4.83 5.84
N GLY A 267 7.51 -4.33 4.80
CA GLY A 267 6.74 -3.10 4.81
C GLY A 267 7.30 -2.05 3.84
N TYR A 268 6.97 -0.79 4.09
CA TYR A 268 7.31 0.34 3.22
C TYR A 268 8.72 0.86 3.51
N ILE A 269 9.57 0.96 2.50
CA ILE A 269 10.96 1.38 2.65
C ILE A 269 11.08 2.76 3.33
N ASN A 270 12.01 2.87 4.28
CA ASN A 270 12.35 4.13 4.95
C ASN A 270 13.83 4.43 4.70
N ALA A 271 14.11 5.20 3.64
CA ALA A 271 15.48 5.54 3.26
C ALA A 271 16.25 6.21 4.40
N TYR A 272 15.65 7.17 5.10
CA TYR A 272 16.32 7.86 6.22
C TYR A 272 16.73 6.87 7.32
N ALA A 273 15.81 6.00 7.75
CA ALA A 273 16.11 5.00 8.78
C ALA A 273 17.15 3.98 8.32
N ALA A 274 17.10 3.55 7.06
CA ALA A 274 18.10 2.64 6.48
C ALA A 274 19.51 3.26 6.52
N ILE A 275 19.67 4.50 6.06
CA ILE A 275 20.97 5.21 6.09
C ILE A 275 21.42 5.46 7.55
N ASP A 276 20.53 5.88 8.43
CA ASP A 276 20.85 6.11 9.85
C ASP A 276 21.28 4.81 10.57
N LYS A 277 20.66 3.67 10.24
CA LYS A 277 21.09 2.33 10.70
C LYS A 277 22.45 1.92 10.15
N VAL A 278 22.88 2.44 8.99
CA VAL A 278 24.24 2.24 8.48
C VAL A 278 25.25 2.99 9.37
N PHE A 279 24.97 4.24 9.74
CA PHE A 279 25.80 4.99 10.69
C PHE A 279 25.78 4.41 12.11
N ASN A 280 24.64 3.87 12.54
CA ASN A 280 24.43 3.35 13.90
C ASN A 280 23.91 1.92 13.88
N ARG A 281 24.80 0.96 13.63
CA ARG A 281 24.48 -0.48 13.51
C ARG A 281 23.73 -1.04 14.72
N SER A 282 24.04 -0.55 15.92
CA SER A 282 23.43 -0.98 17.19
C SER A 282 22.01 -0.43 17.42
N LYS A 283 21.59 0.60 16.69
CA LYS A 283 20.29 1.24 16.90
C LYS A 283 19.15 0.31 16.50
N THR A 284 18.34 -0.11 17.46
CA THR A 284 17.15 -0.94 17.18
C THR A 284 16.04 -0.07 16.64
N TYR A 285 15.50 -0.43 15.48
CA TYR A 285 14.27 0.14 14.95
C TYR A 285 13.09 -0.73 15.36
N GLY A 286 11.88 -0.18 15.30
CA GLY A 286 10.70 -1.02 15.53
C GLY A 286 10.68 -2.14 14.50
N HIS A 287 10.28 -3.35 14.88
CA HIS A 287 10.00 -4.36 13.86
C HIS A 287 8.60 -4.12 13.29
N SER A 288 8.38 -4.46 12.03
CA SER A 288 7.03 -4.57 11.48
C SER A 288 6.31 -5.65 12.25
N PHE A 289 5.52 -5.23 13.25
CA PHE A 289 4.84 -6.16 14.15
C PHE A 289 3.78 -6.96 13.36
N ASN A 290 3.98 -8.27 13.27
CA ASN A 290 2.88 -9.21 13.05
C ASN A 290 2.13 -9.30 14.39
N HIS A 291 1.10 -8.48 14.54
CA HIS A 291 0.26 -8.49 15.72
C HIS A 291 -0.52 -9.82 15.74
N GLN A 292 -0.25 -10.67 16.72
CA GLN A 292 -1.07 -11.85 16.94
C GLN A 292 -2.38 -11.39 17.58
N PHE A 293 -3.47 -11.53 16.85
CA PHE A 293 -4.78 -11.15 17.35
C PHE A 293 -5.43 -12.28 18.14
N ASN A 294 -6.05 -11.91 19.26
CA ASN A 294 -6.78 -12.79 20.16
C ASN A 294 -8.18 -13.12 19.63
N ALA A 295 -8.85 -12.17 18.96
CA ALA A 295 -10.18 -12.40 18.41
C ALA A 295 -10.17 -13.53 17.36
N GLN A 296 -11.04 -14.52 17.55
CA GLN A 296 -11.14 -15.72 16.70
C GLN A 296 -12.29 -15.60 15.69
N PHE A 297 -12.13 -16.28 14.55
CA PHE A 297 -13.10 -16.28 13.47
C PHE A 297 -13.41 -17.72 13.02
N THR A 298 -14.68 -17.97 12.76
CA THR A 298 -15.14 -19.17 12.08
C THR A 298 -15.33 -18.89 10.58
N THR A 299 -14.87 -19.81 9.74
CA THR A 299 -14.98 -19.72 8.28
C THR A 299 -16.16 -20.53 7.78
N GLY A 300 -17.00 -19.94 6.94
CA GLY A 300 -18.08 -20.61 6.22
C GLY A 300 -18.21 -20.09 4.79
N GLY A 301 -19.26 -20.52 4.09
CA GLY A 301 -19.57 -20.10 2.73
C GLY A 301 -20.07 -21.26 1.86
N PRO A 302 -20.62 -20.96 0.67
CA PRO A 302 -21.01 -21.99 -0.29
C PRO A 302 -19.78 -22.73 -0.85
N ALA A 303 -20.01 -23.92 -1.40
CA ALA A 303 -18.98 -24.66 -2.11
C ALA A 303 -18.46 -23.84 -3.33
N PRO A 304 -17.17 -23.96 -3.69
CA PRO A 304 -16.63 -23.28 -4.86
C PRO A 304 -17.40 -23.62 -6.15
N GLU A 305 -17.68 -22.61 -6.97
CA GLU A 305 -18.29 -22.77 -8.28
C GLU A 305 -17.19 -22.76 -9.36
N THR A 306 -17.26 -23.68 -10.33
CA THR A 306 -16.31 -23.73 -11.45
C THR A 306 -17.02 -23.30 -12.74
N ILE A 307 -16.40 -22.39 -13.49
CA ILE A 307 -16.93 -21.81 -14.73
C ILE A 307 -15.89 -22.00 -15.84
N ARG A 308 -16.32 -22.50 -16.99
CA ARG A 308 -15.50 -22.60 -18.21
C ARG A 308 -15.92 -21.54 -19.22
N ILE A 309 -14.96 -20.79 -19.76
CA ILE A 309 -15.16 -19.85 -20.87
C ILE A 309 -14.13 -20.13 -21.95
N ASP A 310 -14.60 -20.42 -23.16
CA ASP A 310 -13.73 -20.49 -24.34
C ASP A 310 -13.58 -19.08 -24.90
N TYR A 311 -12.45 -18.43 -24.59
CA TYR A 311 -12.21 -17.05 -24.98
C TYR A 311 -12.14 -16.92 -26.50
N SER A 312 -12.91 -15.97 -27.04
CA SER A 312 -12.88 -15.58 -28.44
C SER A 312 -12.56 -14.09 -28.57
N PRO A 313 -11.46 -13.71 -29.26
CA PRO A 313 -11.13 -12.30 -29.46
C PRO A 313 -12.17 -11.57 -30.33
N ALA A 314 -12.98 -12.30 -31.11
CA ALA A 314 -14.04 -11.75 -31.96
C ALA A 314 -15.35 -11.45 -31.20
N ALA A 315 -15.51 -11.92 -29.96
CA ALA A 315 -16.74 -11.68 -29.21
C ALA A 315 -16.84 -10.22 -28.75
N LEU A 316 -18.05 -9.65 -28.83
CA LEU A 316 -18.36 -8.32 -28.30
C LEU A 316 -18.35 -8.35 -26.77
N PRO A 317 -17.81 -7.32 -26.09
CA PRO A 317 -17.84 -7.24 -24.62
C PRO A 317 -19.26 -6.98 -24.09
N GLY A 318 -19.48 -7.31 -22.81
CA GLY A 318 -20.75 -7.07 -22.10
C GLY A 318 -21.52 -8.34 -21.71
N PRO A 319 -22.69 -8.19 -21.06
CA PRO A 319 -23.40 -9.29 -20.38
C PRO A 319 -23.90 -10.44 -21.26
N GLY A 320 -24.03 -10.19 -22.57
CA GLY A 320 -24.42 -11.21 -23.56
C GLY A 320 -23.23 -11.78 -24.33
N SER A 321 -21.99 -11.48 -23.93
CA SER A 321 -20.79 -11.93 -24.61
C SER A 321 -20.59 -13.43 -24.44
N ALA A 322 -20.07 -14.09 -25.48
CA ALA A 322 -19.55 -15.45 -25.36
C ALA A 322 -18.44 -15.55 -24.30
N ASN A 323 -17.70 -14.45 -24.09
CA ASN A 323 -16.63 -14.32 -23.10
C ASN A 323 -17.13 -13.92 -21.70
N SER A 324 -18.43 -13.99 -21.45
CA SER A 324 -19.02 -13.56 -20.17
C SER A 324 -19.91 -14.62 -19.54
N ARG A 325 -19.97 -14.61 -18.21
CA ARG A 325 -20.84 -15.48 -17.39
C ARG A 325 -21.32 -14.70 -16.17
N THR A 326 -22.48 -15.07 -15.64
CA THR A 326 -22.99 -14.50 -14.38
C THR A 326 -22.91 -15.52 -13.26
N PHE A 327 -22.65 -15.07 -12.05
CA PHE A 327 -22.66 -15.90 -10.84
C PHE A 327 -23.26 -15.11 -9.67
N SER A 328 -23.83 -15.82 -8.69
CA SER A 328 -24.48 -15.22 -7.53
C SER A 328 -23.52 -15.11 -6.35
N VAL A 329 -23.52 -13.95 -5.69
CA VAL A 329 -22.86 -13.76 -4.39
C VAL A 329 -23.89 -13.77 -3.27
N GLU A 330 -23.69 -14.63 -2.27
CA GLU A 330 -24.56 -14.75 -1.10
C GLU A 330 -24.46 -13.53 -0.16
N GLN A 331 -25.48 -13.35 0.67
CA GLN A 331 -25.54 -12.20 1.57
C GLN A 331 -24.50 -12.29 2.70
N GLY A 332 -23.81 -11.18 2.94
CA GLY A 332 -22.91 -11.04 4.08
C GLY A 332 -21.53 -11.68 3.90
N MET A 333 -21.21 -12.22 2.72
CA MET A 333 -19.89 -12.77 2.42
C MET A 333 -18.79 -11.73 2.69
N SER A 334 -17.68 -12.20 3.27
CA SER A 334 -16.54 -11.37 3.65
C SER A 334 -15.51 -11.24 2.53
N VAL A 335 -15.33 -12.30 1.73
CA VAL A 335 -14.41 -12.32 0.60
C VAL A 335 -15.07 -13.05 -0.59
N LEU A 336 -14.98 -12.44 -1.76
CA LEU A 336 -15.18 -13.09 -3.05
C LEU A 336 -13.81 -13.21 -3.72
N ASP A 337 -13.41 -14.44 -4.02
CA ASP A 337 -12.16 -14.77 -4.68
C ASP A 337 -12.46 -15.46 -6.01
N VAL A 338 -12.12 -14.81 -7.11
CA VAL A 338 -12.27 -15.35 -8.46
C VAL A 338 -10.89 -15.59 -9.05
N PHE A 339 -10.55 -16.85 -9.22
CA PHE A 339 -9.30 -17.32 -9.78
C PHE A 339 -9.55 -17.90 -11.17
N ALA A 340 -8.72 -17.60 -12.15
CA ALA A 340 -8.78 -18.25 -13.46
C ALA A 340 -7.42 -18.76 -13.90
N THR A 341 -7.43 -19.89 -14.57
CA THR A 341 -6.32 -20.47 -15.30
C THR A 341 -6.65 -20.48 -16.79
N PHE A 342 -5.68 -20.16 -17.63
CA PHE A 342 -5.83 -20.16 -19.08
C PHE A 342 -4.53 -20.56 -19.75
N ASP A 343 -4.70 -21.17 -20.91
CA ASP A 343 -3.61 -21.49 -21.81
C ASP A 343 -3.89 -20.85 -23.18
N ASN A 344 -2.93 -20.90 -24.08
CA ASN A 344 -3.20 -20.60 -25.49
C ASN A 344 -3.86 -21.81 -26.18
N ALA A 345 -4.47 -21.59 -27.35
CA ALA A 345 -5.12 -22.66 -28.14
C ALA A 345 -4.19 -23.84 -28.51
N LEU A 346 -2.88 -23.73 -28.28
CA LEU A 346 -1.89 -24.77 -28.55
C LEU A 346 -1.50 -25.56 -27.28
N GLU A 347 -2.08 -25.23 -26.12
CA GLU A 347 -1.83 -25.88 -24.82
C GLU A 347 -0.34 -25.96 -24.45
N THR A 348 0.41 -24.91 -24.80
CA THR A 348 1.88 -24.90 -24.60
C THR A 348 2.31 -24.55 -23.17
N GLY A 349 1.39 -24.10 -22.32
CA GLY A 349 1.71 -23.60 -20.97
C GLY A 349 2.29 -22.18 -20.93
N ASP A 350 2.53 -21.56 -22.10
CA ASP A 350 3.10 -20.20 -22.22
C ASP A 350 2.13 -19.08 -21.81
N GLY A 351 0.91 -19.38 -21.36
CA GLY A 351 -0.09 -18.39 -20.93
C GLY A 351 -0.79 -17.65 -22.07
N ASN A 352 -1.61 -16.66 -21.71
CA ASN A 352 -2.39 -15.84 -22.65
C ASN A 352 -2.51 -14.40 -22.14
N THR A 353 -2.62 -13.43 -23.04
CA THR A 353 -2.71 -12.01 -22.68
C THR A 353 -4.14 -11.59 -22.32
N ILE A 354 -4.76 -12.37 -21.43
CA ILE A 354 -6.12 -12.15 -20.95
C ILE A 354 -6.13 -11.66 -19.50
N GLY A 355 -7.21 -10.98 -19.14
CA GLY A 355 -7.57 -10.59 -17.79
C GLY A 355 -9.04 -10.88 -17.53
N ILE A 356 -9.40 -10.92 -16.25
CA ILE A 356 -10.78 -11.07 -15.78
C ILE A 356 -11.28 -9.71 -15.33
N LEU A 357 -12.51 -9.37 -15.70
CA LEU A 357 -13.26 -8.24 -15.18
C LEU A 357 -14.51 -8.76 -14.47
N LEU A 358 -14.68 -8.38 -13.22
CA LEU A 358 -15.91 -8.56 -12.46
C LEU A 358 -16.67 -7.24 -12.44
N THR A 359 -17.97 -7.28 -12.68
CA THR A 359 -18.88 -6.15 -12.50
C THR A 359 -19.89 -6.51 -11.42
N ALA A 360 -19.90 -5.74 -10.35
CA ALA A 360 -20.82 -5.88 -9.24
C ALA A 360 -22.23 -5.41 -9.62
N PRO A 361 -23.28 -5.83 -8.87
CA PRO A 361 -24.65 -5.36 -9.05
C PRO A 361 -24.83 -3.82 -9.07
N ASP A 362 -23.96 -3.07 -8.40
CA ASP A 362 -23.95 -1.60 -8.37
C ASP A 362 -23.20 -0.97 -9.56
N GLY A 363 -22.70 -1.79 -10.49
CA GLY A 363 -21.93 -1.37 -11.66
C GLY A 363 -20.44 -1.16 -11.40
N LYS A 364 -19.96 -1.30 -10.15
CA LYS A 364 -18.53 -1.17 -9.83
C LYS A 364 -17.76 -2.34 -10.40
N THR A 365 -16.63 -2.04 -11.05
CA THR A 365 -15.80 -3.04 -11.69
C THR A 365 -14.53 -3.35 -10.90
N TYR A 366 -14.08 -4.60 -11.00
CA TYR A 366 -12.86 -5.11 -10.40
C TYR A 366 -12.14 -5.96 -11.45
N SER A 367 -10.88 -5.68 -11.74
CA SER A 367 -10.15 -6.39 -12.78
C SER A 367 -8.83 -6.94 -12.28
N SER A 368 -8.41 -8.08 -12.84
CA SER A 368 -7.02 -8.51 -12.74
C SER A 368 -6.17 -7.58 -13.62
N GLY A 369 -4.98 -7.18 -13.16
CA GLY A 369 -4.02 -6.47 -14.03
C GLY A 369 -3.69 -7.31 -15.28
N ILE A 370 -3.28 -6.63 -16.36
CA ILE A 370 -2.69 -7.28 -17.54
C ILE A 370 -1.22 -6.82 -17.57
N ALA A 371 -0.31 -7.72 -17.22
CA ALA A 371 1.11 -7.40 -17.26
C ALA A 371 1.61 -7.39 -18.71
N LEU A 372 2.10 -6.25 -19.17
CA LEU A 372 2.96 -6.17 -20.35
C LEU A 372 4.38 -5.85 -19.86
N PRO A 373 5.45 -6.49 -20.39
CA PRO A 373 5.48 -7.44 -21.51
C PRO A 373 5.47 -8.92 -21.06
N ILE A 374 5.09 -9.21 -19.82
CA ILE A 374 5.22 -10.53 -19.20
C ILE A 374 4.15 -11.47 -19.78
N LEU A 375 4.58 -12.34 -20.69
CA LEU A 375 3.72 -13.22 -21.47
C LEU A 375 3.40 -14.57 -20.80
N ASP A 376 4.01 -14.92 -19.69
CA ASP A 376 4.16 -16.32 -19.25
C ASP A 376 3.25 -16.78 -18.10
N SER A 377 2.31 -15.95 -17.62
CA SER A 377 1.50 -16.32 -16.44
C SER A 377 0.15 -16.90 -16.86
N PRO A 378 -0.11 -18.20 -16.62
CA PRO A 378 -1.37 -18.85 -16.99
C PRO A 378 -2.50 -18.53 -16.01
N THR A 379 -2.29 -17.71 -14.98
CA THR A 379 -3.27 -17.50 -13.91
C THR A 379 -3.63 -16.02 -13.73
N ARG A 380 -4.88 -15.73 -13.36
CA ARG A 380 -5.34 -14.39 -12.93
C ARG A 380 -6.26 -14.54 -11.74
N GLN A 381 -6.21 -13.58 -10.83
CA GLN A 381 -7.07 -13.57 -9.66
C GLN A 381 -7.64 -12.18 -9.41
N VAL A 382 -8.90 -12.13 -9.02
CA VAL A 382 -9.57 -10.93 -8.54
C VAL A 382 -10.16 -11.23 -7.18
N VAL A 383 -9.69 -10.52 -6.15
CA VAL A 383 -10.19 -10.63 -4.79
C VAL A 383 -10.97 -9.37 -4.43
N VAL A 384 -12.24 -9.55 -4.08
CA VAL A 384 -13.13 -8.49 -3.62
C VAL A 384 -13.44 -8.69 -2.15
N LYS A 385 -13.10 -7.70 -1.32
CA LYS A 385 -13.44 -7.68 0.11
C LYS A 385 -14.85 -7.12 0.31
N ASN A 386 -15.64 -7.75 1.18
CA ASN A 386 -17.04 -7.41 1.48
C ASN A 386 -17.89 -7.22 0.21
N PRO A 387 -17.97 -8.22 -0.69
CA PRO A 387 -18.74 -8.12 -1.92
C PRO A 387 -20.23 -7.87 -1.62
N ILE A 388 -20.88 -7.03 -2.42
CA ILE A 388 -22.33 -6.87 -2.34
C ILE A 388 -23.02 -8.15 -2.83
N ALA A 389 -24.09 -8.53 -2.15
CA ALA A 389 -24.90 -9.68 -2.51
C ALA A 389 -25.63 -9.45 -3.84
N GLY A 390 -25.87 -10.52 -4.59
CA GLY A 390 -26.62 -10.47 -5.84
C GLY A 390 -25.87 -11.04 -7.04
N GLN A 391 -26.34 -10.72 -8.24
CA GLN A 391 -25.78 -11.25 -9.48
C GLN A 391 -24.59 -10.41 -9.94
N TRP A 392 -23.44 -11.07 -10.08
CA TRP A 392 -22.20 -10.49 -10.61
C TRP A 392 -21.99 -10.93 -12.05
N LEU A 393 -21.41 -10.04 -12.85
CA LEU A 393 -20.98 -10.36 -14.21
C LEU A 393 -19.47 -10.59 -14.22
N LEU A 394 -19.05 -11.73 -14.73
CA LEU A 394 -17.67 -12.06 -15.06
C LEU A 394 -17.46 -11.92 -16.56
N GLU A 395 -16.40 -11.22 -16.96
CA GLU A 395 -15.95 -11.11 -18.35
C GLU A 395 -14.47 -11.46 -18.47
N VAL A 396 -14.12 -12.28 -19.45
CA VAL A 396 -12.73 -12.51 -19.88
C VAL A 396 -12.41 -11.55 -21.02
N ARG A 397 -11.31 -10.79 -20.89
CA ARG A 397 -10.92 -9.74 -21.84
C ARG A 397 -9.45 -9.88 -22.24
N GLY A 398 -9.13 -9.61 -23.49
CA GLY A 398 -7.75 -9.50 -23.96
C GLY A 398 -7.12 -8.14 -23.64
N VAL A 399 -5.85 -7.96 -24.01
CA VAL A 399 -5.14 -6.67 -23.86
C VAL A 399 -5.88 -5.59 -24.63
N ARG A 400 -6.00 -4.43 -23.99
CA ARG A 400 -6.46 -3.20 -24.63
C ARG A 400 -5.28 -2.23 -24.65
N GLY A 401 -5.01 -1.62 -25.80
CA GLY A 401 -4.15 -0.44 -25.84
C GLY A 401 -4.76 0.61 -24.92
N LEU A 402 -3.94 1.16 -24.02
CA LEU A 402 -4.37 2.13 -23.01
C LEU A 402 -4.69 3.48 -23.68
N ALA A 403 -5.84 3.56 -24.34
CA ALA A 403 -6.51 4.77 -24.82
C ALA A 403 -7.90 4.41 -25.37
N ALA A 404 -8.84 4.02 -24.52
CA ALA A 404 -10.26 4.19 -24.88
C ALA A 404 -10.61 5.63 -24.51
N ALA A 405 -10.63 6.51 -25.50
CA ALA A 405 -11.26 7.82 -25.36
C ALA A 405 -12.68 7.65 -24.78
N PRO A 406 -13.20 8.60 -23.98
CA PRO A 406 -14.57 8.56 -23.52
C PRO A 406 -15.51 8.33 -24.71
N ASN A 407 -16.38 7.32 -24.62
CA ASN A 407 -17.37 6.91 -25.65
C ASN A 407 -16.85 6.08 -26.84
N VAL A 408 -15.65 5.49 -26.80
CA VAL A 408 -15.22 4.50 -27.81
C VAL A 408 -15.48 3.08 -27.31
N SER A 409 -16.54 2.45 -27.83
CA SER A 409 -16.74 1.00 -27.71
C SER A 409 -15.92 0.29 -28.78
N LEU A 410 -14.87 -0.44 -28.39
CA LEU A 410 -14.20 -1.35 -29.32
C LEU A 410 -15.15 -2.51 -29.68
N PRO A 411 -15.23 -2.91 -30.96
CA PRO A 411 -16.14 -3.97 -31.41
C PRO A 411 -15.67 -5.38 -31.02
N THR A 412 -14.66 -5.51 -30.15
CA THR A 412 -14.02 -6.79 -29.79
C THR A 412 -13.61 -6.81 -28.32
N SER A 413 -13.37 -8.02 -27.78
CA SER A 413 -12.98 -8.23 -26.39
C SER A 413 -11.51 -7.87 -26.06
N GLY A 414 -10.72 -7.49 -27.07
CA GLY A 414 -9.29 -7.15 -26.95
C GLY A 414 -8.38 -8.15 -27.67
N ALA A 415 -7.09 -7.83 -27.75
CA ALA A 415 -6.09 -8.68 -28.40
C ALA A 415 -5.60 -9.76 -27.42
N ALA A 416 -5.88 -11.03 -27.74
CA ALA A 416 -5.39 -12.21 -27.05
C ALA A 416 -5.62 -13.44 -27.94
N LEU A 417 -4.90 -14.54 -27.69
CA LEU A 417 -5.12 -15.78 -28.42
C LEU A 417 -6.48 -16.36 -28.01
N PRO A 418 -7.26 -16.94 -28.95
CA PRO A 418 -8.40 -17.76 -28.55
C PRO A 418 -7.89 -18.95 -27.75
N GLY A 419 -8.72 -19.47 -26.86
CA GLY A 419 -8.31 -20.56 -25.99
C GLY A 419 -9.15 -20.59 -24.74
N PRO A 420 -9.05 -21.66 -23.97
CA PRO A 420 -10.04 -21.88 -22.95
C PRO A 420 -9.57 -21.40 -21.58
N VAL A 421 -10.53 -21.04 -20.74
CA VAL A 421 -10.31 -20.36 -19.46
C VAL A 421 -11.14 -21.06 -18.39
N ASP A 422 -10.47 -21.67 -17.44
CA ASP A 422 -11.06 -22.32 -16.27
C ASP A 422 -11.08 -21.33 -15.12
N ILE A 423 -12.26 -21.08 -14.56
CA ILE A 423 -12.46 -20.10 -13.50
C ILE A 423 -13.03 -20.82 -12.29
N THR A 424 -12.50 -20.54 -11.11
CA THR A 424 -13.06 -20.93 -9.82
C THR A 424 -13.51 -19.69 -9.07
N VAL A 425 -14.79 -19.67 -8.67
CA VAL A 425 -15.41 -18.65 -7.83
C VAL A 425 -15.53 -19.21 -6.41
N LYS A 426 -14.88 -18.56 -5.45
CA LYS A 426 -14.95 -18.91 -4.01
C LYS A 426 -15.56 -17.74 -3.24
N GLN A 427 -16.46 -18.06 -2.32
CA GLN A 427 -17.08 -17.09 -1.43
C GLN A 427 -16.82 -17.54 0.00
N GLN A 428 -16.30 -16.65 0.83
CA GLN A 428 -15.96 -16.95 2.21
C GLN A 428 -16.63 -15.95 3.15
N LEU A 429 -17.29 -16.49 4.17
CA LEU A 429 -17.84 -15.76 5.31
C LEU A 429 -16.93 -15.98 6.51
N PHE A 430 -16.39 -14.89 7.06
CA PHE A 430 -15.70 -14.90 8.34
C PHE A 430 -16.64 -14.38 9.42
N THR A 431 -17.06 -15.25 10.33
CA THR A 431 -17.91 -14.90 11.46
C THR A 431 -17.05 -14.73 12.70
N LEU A 432 -17.16 -13.58 13.36
CA LEU A 432 -16.49 -13.31 14.63
C LEU A 432 -17.17 -14.13 15.73
N ASP A 433 -16.38 -14.84 16.54
CA ASP A 433 -16.92 -15.59 17.68
C ASP A 433 -17.55 -14.64 18.72
N PRO A 434 -18.62 -15.05 19.43
CA PRO A 434 -19.30 -14.17 20.39
C PRO A 434 -18.38 -13.67 21.49
N ILE A 435 -18.43 -12.36 21.76
CA ILE A 435 -17.63 -11.72 22.82
C ILE A 435 -18.56 -11.34 23.97
N ALA A 436 -18.37 -11.98 25.12
CA ALA A 436 -19.34 -11.98 26.21
C ALA A 436 -19.66 -10.59 26.78
N ASP A 437 -18.67 -9.70 26.87
CA ASP A 437 -18.78 -8.42 27.56
C ASP A 437 -19.21 -7.23 26.67
N ILE A 438 -19.49 -7.49 25.39
CA ILE A 438 -20.04 -6.49 24.46
C ILE A 438 -21.50 -6.73 24.10
N GLN A 439 -22.06 -7.91 24.43
CA GLN A 439 -23.44 -8.27 24.12
C GLN A 439 -24.43 -7.27 24.78
N GLY A 440 -25.26 -6.63 23.97
CA GLY A 440 -26.22 -5.61 24.41
C GLY A 440 -25.60 -4.25 24.74
N HIS A 441 -24.31 -4.06 24.48
CA HIS A 441 -23.65 -2.76 24.63
C HIS A 441 -24.05 -1.83 23.49
N GLU A 442 -24.22 -0.53 23.75
CA GLU A 442 -24.63 0.45 22.71
C GLU A 442 -23.68 0.55 21.52
N ALA A 443 -22.41 0.18 21.74
CA ALA A 443 -21.33 0.18 20.74
C ALA A 443 -21.00 -1.21 20.19
N GLU A 444 -21.80 -2.25 20.49
CA GLU A 444 -21.53 -3.64 20.10
C GLU A 444 -21.20 -3.77 18.61
N ALA A 445 -22.05 -3.22 17.73
CA ALA A 445 -21.85 -3.28 16.28
C ALA A 445 -20.54 -2.63 15.82
N GLN A 446 -20.14 -1.50 16.41
CA GLN A 446 -18.90 -0.82 16.06
C GLN A 446 -17.69 -1.59 16.60
N ILE A 447 -17.79 -2.18 17.79
CA ILE A 447 -16.75 -3.03 18.35
C ILE A 447 -16.54 -4.26 17.46
N GLU A 448 -17.60 -4.95 17.07
CA GLU A 448 -17.50 -6.08 16.14
C GLU A 448 -16.89 -5.65 14.80
N SER A 449 -17.28 -4.49 14.27
CA SER A 449 -16.72 -3.97 13.01
C SER A 449 -15.21 -3.79 13.09
N VAL A 450 -14.70 -3.13 14.15
CA VAL A 450 -13.24 -2.90 14.28
C VAL A 450 -12.47 -4.19 14.55
N LEU A 451 -13.06 -5.18 15.23
CA LEU A 451 -12.46 -6.49 15.45
C LEU A 451 -12.41 -7.32 14.15
N LYS A 452 -13.51 -7.36 13.39
CA LYS A 452 -13.59 -7.99 12.05
C LYS A 452 -12.57 -7.41 11.08
N ASN A 453 -12.29 -6.12 11.21
CA ASN A 453 -11.30 -5.42 10.39
C ASN A 453 -9.89 -5.38 10.98
N ARG A 454 -9.63 -6.12 12.09
CA ARG A 454 -8.31 -6.21 12.74
C ARG A 454 -7.72 -4.84 13.12
N MET A 455 -8.60 -3.89 13.46
CA MET A 455 -8.25 -2.52 13.85
C MET A 455 -8.09 -2.34 15.36
N MET A 456 -8.77 -3.17 16.12
CA MET A 456 -8.62 -3.35 17.55
C MET A 456 -8.62 -4.86 17.81
N ASP A 457 -8.35 -5.25 19.05
CA ASP A 457 -8.36 -6.64 19.47
C ASP A 457 -9.00 -6.81 20.86
N THR A 458 -9.40 -8.04 21.16
CA THR A 458 -9.72 -8.47 22.51
C THR A 458 -8.45 -8.67 23.32
N PHE A 459 -8.57 -8.74 24.64
CA PHE A 459 -7.48 -9.17 25.50
C PHE A 459 -7.32 -10.70 25.46
N PRO A 460 -6.21 -11.26 25.98
CA PRO A 460 -5.97 -12.70 25.99
C PRO A 460 -7.02 -13.53 26.74
N ASP A 461 -7.84 -12.90 27.58
CA ASP A 461 -8.97 -13.53 28.27
C ASP A 461 -10.26 -13.58 27.41
N GLY A 462 -10.21 -13.11 26.16
CA GLY A 462 -11.31 -13.09 25.22
C GLY A 462 -12.27 -11.90 25.37
N ARG A 463 -12.04 -10.98 26.32
CA ARG A 463 -12.91 -9.83 26.58
C ARG A 463 -12.44 -8.56 25.87
N PHE A 464 -13.36 -7.63 25.61
CA PHE A 464 -13.04 -6.35 24.97
C PHE A 464 -12.89 -5.17 25.96
N TYR A 465 -13.57 -5.23 27.10
CA TYR A 465 -13.70 -4.19 28.12
C TYR A 465 -14.17 -2.83 27.58
N PRO A 466 -15.41 -2.73 27.04
CA PRO A 466 -15.87 -1.54 26.32
C PRO A 466 -15.82 -0.24 27.14
N ASN A 467 -16.08 -0.32 28.45
CA ASN A 467 -16.12 0.82 29.36
C ASN A 467 -14.77 1.16 30.02
N GLN A 468 -13.72 0.37 29.75
CA GLN A 468 -12.39 0.68 30.26
C GLN A 468 -11.85 1.96 29.63
N THR A 469 -11.23 2.81 30.46
CA THR A 469 -10.56 4.03 29.99
C THR A 469 -9.39 3.66 29.08
N LEU A 470 -9.32 4.30 27.91
CA LEU A 470 -8.23 4.13 26.96
C LEU A 470 -6.96 4.81 27.48
N THR A 471 -5.88 4.05 27.62
CA THR A 471 -4.58 4.59 28.01
C THR A 471 -3.83 5.15 26.81
N ARG A 472 -2.87 6.04 27.05
CA ARG A 472 -2.02 6.61 26.00
C ARG A 472 -1.16 5.55 25.33
N GLY A 473 -0.70 4.55 26.09
CA GLY A 473 0.00 3.38 25.56
C GLY A 473 -0.86 2.65 24.52
N ASP A 474 -2.08 2.26 24.92
CA ASP A 474 -3.03 1.58 24.02
C ASP A 474 -3.32 2.43 22.78
N PHE A 475 -3.54 3.74 22.97
CA PHE A 475 -3.86 4.63 21.86
C PHE A 475 -2.70 4.76 20.86
N ALA A 476 -1.46 4.80 21.34
CA ALA A 476 -0.28 4.84 20.47
C ALA A 476 -0.14 3.55 19.66
N GLU A 477 -0.37 2.40 20.27
CA GLU A 477 -0.39 1.12 19.57
C GLU A 477 -1.50 1.07 18.53
N LEU A 478 -2.70 1.57 18.85
CA LEU A 478 -3.81 1.65 17.90
C LEU A 478 -3.53 2.59 16.73
N LEU A 479 -2.88 3.74 16.98
CA LEU A 479 -2.44 4.63 15.90
C LEU A 479 -1.43 3.91 15.00
N TYR A 480 -0.43 3.25 15.57
CA TYR A 480 0.56 2.47 14.82
C TYR A 480 -0.06 1.28 14.06
N LEU A 481 -1.07 0.64 14.64
CA LEU A 481 -1.79 -0.48 14.03
C LEU A 481 -2.61 -0.05 12.81
N ASN A 482 -3.22 1.14 12.87
CA ASN A 482 -4.24 1.59 11.92
C ASN A 482 -3.76 2.66 10.93
N THR A 483 -2.55 3.19 11.08
CA THR A 483 -2.08 4.34 10.29
C THR A 483 -0.67 4.12 9.74
N ALA A 484 -0.45 4.62 8.52
CA ALA A 484 0.85 4.52 7.86
C ALA A 484 1.82 5.52 8.50
N LEU A 485 2.64 5.03 9.42
CA LEU A 485 3.62 5.83 10.16
C LEU A 485 5.04 5.42 9.77
N ARG A 486 5.86 6.43 9.47
CA ARG A 486 7.30 6.25 9.44
C ARG A 486 7.77 5.85 10.82
N GLN A 487 8.60 4.82 10.86
CA GLN A 487 9.38 4.58 12.05
C GLN A 487 10.26 5.80 12.32
N SER A 488 10.06 6.43 13.47
CA SER A 488 10.93 7.50 13.92
C SER A 488 11.65 7.05 15.16
N LEU A 489 12.97 7.20 15.12
CA LEU A 489 13.83 7.16 16.28
C LEU A 489 14.85 8.26 16.06
N GLY A 490 14.96 9.21 16.99
CA GLY A 490 16.06 10.16 17.00
C GLY A 490 17.41 9.45 17.18
N ALA A 491 18.52 10.19 17.19
CA ALA A 491 19.85 9.60 17.44
C ALA A 491 19.88 8.73 18.72
N HIS A 492 19.07 9.09 19.72
CA HIS A 492 18.85 8.34 20.95
C HIS A 492 17.35 8.24 21.27
N PRO A 493 16.91 7.20 22.00
CA PRO A 493 15.57 7.13 22.55
C PRO A 493 15.29 8.33 23.47
N ARG A 494 14.12 8.96 23.30
CA ARG A 494 13.69 10.12 24.08
C ARG A 494 12.98 9.72 25.36
N PHE A 495 12.20 8.64 25.34
CA PHE A 495 11.36 8.24 26.46
C PHE A 495 12.00 7.18 27.36
N THR A 496 12.00 7.43 28.67
CA THR A 496 12.64 6.55 29.67
C THR A 496 11.66 5.62 30.40
N ASP A 497 10.35 5.84 30.25
CA ASP A 497 9.26 5.16 30.95
C ASP A 497 8.48 4.17 30.07
N VAL A 498 8.99 3.89 28.88
CA VAL A 498 8.46 2.89 27.94
C VAL A 498 9.58 1.94 27.54
N SER A 499 9.22 0.68 27.29
CA SER A 499 10.15 -0.37 26.90
C SER A 499 9.53 -1.29 25.85
N GLY A 500 10.31 -2.21 25.30
CA GLY A 500 9.85 -3.14 24.27
C GLY A 500 9.31 -2.42 23.03
N SER A 501 8.23 -2.95 22.47
CA SER A 501 7.56 -2.40 21.28
C SER A 501 7.07 -0.97 21.47
N LEU A 502 6.54 -0.66 22.66
CA LEU A 502 5.96 0.63 22.96
C LEU A 502 6.98 1.77 22.90
N SER A 503 8.27 1.49 23.14
CA SER A 503 9.33 2.49 22.99
C SER A 503 9.42 3.00 21.55
N ALA A 504 9.50 2.11 20.56
CA ALA A 504 9.56 2.50 19.15
C ALA A 504 8.25 3.16 18.68
N ILE A 505 7.11 2.66 19.15
CA ILE A 505 5.79 3.21 18.82
C ILE A 505 5.64 4.64 19.37
N ALA A 506 6.02 4.87 20.63
CA ALA A 506 5.97 6.19 21.26
C ALA A 506 6.79 7.23 20.49
N GLU A 507 7.99 6.87 20.05
CA GLU A 507 8.83 7.73 19.21
C GLU A 507 8.17 8.00 17.86
N ALA A 508 7.64 6.98 17.18
CA ALA A 508 6.95 7.14 15.89
C ALA A 508 5.74 8.09 15.98
N VAL A 509 4.84 7.88 16.94
CA VAL A 509 3.62 8.71 17.07
C VAL A 509 3.91 10.13 17.57
N THR A 510 5.06 10.36 18.18
CA THR A 510 5.46 11.68 18.71
C THR A 510 6.50 12.41 17.88
N ALA A 511 6.95 11.82 16.78
CA ALA A 511 7.88 12.45 15.86
C ALA A 511 7.18 13.35 14.83
N LYS A 512 7.82 14.48 14.52
CA LYS A 512 7.40 15.36 13.44
C LYS A 512 7.59 14.67 12.09
N GLY A 513 6.60 14.79 11.21
CA GLY A 513 6.62 14.19 9.87
C GLY A 513 6.57 12.66 9.86
N SER A 514 6.15 12.02 10.95
CA SER A 514 5.98 10.57 10.99
C SER A 514 4.80 10.10 10.16
N THR A 515 3.79 10.93 9.93
CA THR A 515 2.66 10.57 9.06
C THR A 515 3.12 10.41 7.62
N LEU A 516 2.75 9.29 6.98
CA LEU A 516 2.92 9.09 5.54
C LEU A 516 1.83 9.81 4.70
N ARG A 517 1.19 10.83 5.29
CA ARG A 517 0.20 11.70 4.66
C ARG A 517 0.49 13.16 5.05
N ASP A 518 0.11 14.10 4.17
CA ASP A 518 0.22 15.56 4.32
C ASP A 518 1.64 16.20 4.23
N PHE A 519 2.38 15.94 3.15
CA PHE A 519 3.82 16.28 3.00
C PHE A 519 4.16 17.70 2.50
N ASN A 520 3.19 18.59 2.31
CA ASN A 520 3.50 19.97 1.84
C ASN A 520 4.27 20.81 2.88
N PHE A 521 4.37 20.28 4.09
CA PHE A 521 5.14 20.79 5.22
C PHE A 521 5.60 19.56 6.01
N THR A 522 6.25 19.76 7.15
CA THR A 522 6.51 18.68 8.09
C THR A 522 5.34 18.59 9.09
N PRO A 523 4.48 17.56 9.00
CA PRO A 523 3.37 17.36 9.94
C PRO A 523 3.81 17.44 11.40
N ASP A 524 2.94 17.99 12.24
CA ASP A 524 3.10 17.85 13.69
C ASP A 524 2.92 16.38 14.07
N PRO A 525 3.50 15.95 15.21
CA PRO A 525 3.32 14.57 15.67
C PRO A 525 1.85 14.24 15.93
N MET A 526 1.48 12.96 15.81
CA MET A 526 0.12 12.52 16.13
C MET A 526 -0.20 12.76 17.62
N LEU A 527 0.76 12.48 18.50
CA LEU A 527 0.67 12.75 19.94
C LEU A 527 1.69 13.82 20.35
N ASN A 528 1.20 14.88 21.00
CA ASN A 528 2.07 15.94 21.49
C ASN A 528 2.54 15.65 22.91
N VAL A 529 3.75 15.11 23.05
CA VAL A 529 4.37 14.81 24.34
C VAL A 529 5.68 15.58 24.45
N SER A 530 5.83 16.34 25.54
CA SER A 530 7.05 17.09 25.84
C SER A 530 7.90 16.38 26.91
N GLY A 531 9.21 16.61 26.87
CA GLY A 531 10.16 15.97 27.80
C GLY A 531 10.50 14.51 27.46
N SER A 532 10.97 13.78 28.46
CA SER A 532 11.46 12.39 28.37
C SER A 532 10.52 11.34 28.98
N GLN A 533 9.28 11.73 29.30
CA GLN A 533 8.27 10.85 29.91
C GLN A 533 7.06 10.76 28.98
N PHE A 534 6.78 9.57 28.48
CA PHE A 534 5.64 9.30 27.61
C PHE A 534 4.31 9.25 28.40
N ASN A 535 4.38 8.76 29.63
CA ASN A 535 3.29 8.44 30.54
C ASN A 535 2.25 7.49 29.90
N PRO A 536 2.59 6.21 29.67
CA PRO A 536 1.73 5.28 28.95
C PRO A 536 0.39 5.03 29.63
N SER A 537 0.32 5.11 30.97
CA SER A 537 -0.92 4.91 31.74
C SER A 537 -1.83 6.13 31.79
N ALA A 538 -1.44 7.28 31.22
CA ALA A 538 -2.28 8.46 31.19
C ALA A 538 -3.55 8.22 30.35
N SER A 539 -4.68 8.76 30.79
CA SER A 539 -5.93 8.70 30.01
C SER A 539 -5.82 9.57 28.75
N VAL A 540 -6.38 9.09 27.64
CA VAL A 540 -6.51 9.89 26.41
C VAL A 540 -7.79 10.71 26.45
N THR A 541 -7.67 12.00 26.16
CA THR A 541 -8.81 12.90 26.06
C THR A 541 -9.47 12.83 24.67
N ARG A 542 -10.74 13.19 24.59
CA ARG A 542 -11.47 13.28 23.31
C ARG A 542 -10.80 14.24 22.31
N LEU A 543 -10.20 15.32 22.80
CA LEU A 543 -9.46 16.27 21.97
C LEU A 543 -8.18 15.65 21.40
N GLU A 544 -7.38 14.98 22.22
CA GLU A 544 -6.16 14.29 21.76
C GLU A 544 -6.49 13.25 20.68
N LEU A 545 -7.55 12.46 20.90
CA LEU A 545 -8.02 11.47 19.93
C LEU A 545 -8.42 12.13 18.60
N ALA A 546 -9.24 13.19 18.65
CA ALA A 546 -9.70 13.89 17.45
C ALA A 546 -8.53 14.48 16.65
N VAL A 547 -7.58 15.13 17.32
CA VAL A 547 -6.40 15.73 16.66
C VAL A 547 -5.55 14.66 16.00
N ALA A 548 -5.25 13.57 16.70
CA ALA A 548 -4.41 12.49 16.18
C ALA A 548 -5.04 11.81 14.96
N LEU A 549 -6.34 11.48 15.00
CA LEU A 549 -7.02 10.82 13.88
C LEU A 549 -7.21 11.75 12.67
N VAL A 550 -7.45 13.06 12.87
CA VAL A 550 -7.50 14.03 11.77
C VAL A 550 -6.12 14.19 11.10
N ARG A 551 -5.04 14.18 11.89
CA ARG A 551 -3.67 14.14 11.35
C ARG A 551 -3.41 12.86 10.57
N ALA A 552 -3.85 11.72 11.10
CA ALA A 552 -3.73 10.42 10.43
C ALA A 552 -4.49 10.35 9.10
N LEU A 553 -5.61 11.07 8.96
CA LEU A 553 -6.31 11.21 7.68
C LEU A 553 -5.57 12.11 6.67
N GLY A 554 -4.58 12.88 7.09
CA GLY A 554 -3.82 13.79 6.24
C GLY A 554 -4.47 15.17 6.06
N HIS A 555 -5.26 15.62 7.05
CA HIS A 555 -5.96 16.91 7.03
C HIS A 555 -5.35 17.96 7.98
N ASP A 556 -4.06 17.81 8.33
CA ASP A 556 -3.37 18.73 9.25
C ASP A 556 -3.26 20.14 8.64
N ALA A 557 -2.89 20.27 7.37
CA ALA A 557 -2.90 21.56 6.64
C ALA A 557 -4.28 22.22 6.59
N LEU A 558 -5.33 21.44 6.31
CA LEU A 558 -6.70 21.96 6.24
C LEU A 558 -7.19 22.43 7.62
N ALA A 559 -6.87 21.68 8.67
CA ALA A 559 -7.18 22.07 10.04
C ALA A 559 -6.49 23.40 10.40
N ARG A 560 -5.19 23.53 10.08
CA ARG A 560 -4.40 24.74 10.37
C ARG A 560 -4.88 25.97 9.61
N SER A 561 -5.24 25.83 8.34
CA SER A 561 -5.67 26.98 7.51
C SER A 561 -6.97 27.63 7.99
N LYS A 562 -7.76 26.92 8.81
CA LYS A 562 -9.00 27.41 9.40
C LYS A 562 -8.96 27.43 10.94
N ALA A 563 -7.76 27.44 11.53
CA ALA A 563 -7.58 27.54 12.97
C ALA A 563 -8.31 28.75 13.56
N GLY A 564 -8.86 28.60 14.77
CA GLY A 564 -9.58 29.65 15.49
C GLY A 564 -11.07 29.76 15.19
N GLN A 565 -11.55 29.23 14.05
CA GLN A 565 -12.96 29.26 13.69
C GLN A 565 -13.83 28.52 14.72
N THR A 566 -15.04 29.03 14.93
CA THR A 566 -16.03 28.43 15.84
C THR A 566 -16.44 27.06 15.32
N VAL A 567 -16.34 26.04 16.17
CA VAL A 567 -16.82 24.70 15.84
C VAL A 567 -18.35 24.68 15.84
N MET A 568 -18.93 24.15 14.77
CA MET A 568 -20.35 24.06 14.53
C MET A 568 -20.77 22.60 14.36
N VAL A 569 -22.02 22.26 14.71
CA VAL A 569 -22.60 20.95 14.46
C VAL A 569 -24.00 21.09 13.89
N SER A 570 -24.37 20.20 12.97
CA SER A 570 -25.73 20.12 12.43
C SER A 570 -26.53 19.05 13.18
N HIS A 571 -27.74 19.39 13.61
CA HIS A 571 -28.68 18.46 14.23
C HIS A 571 -30.11 18.80 13.77
N ASN A 572 -30.81 17.84 13.18
CA ASN A 572 -32.17 18.00 12.66
C ASN A 572 -32.34 19.24 11.74
N GLY A 573 -31.34 19.50 10.89
CA GLY A 573 -31.34 20.65 9.96
C GLY A 573 -30.97 22.00 10.59
N GLN A 574 -30.72 22.07 11.90
CA GLN A 574 -30.24 23.27 12.58
C GLN A 574 -28.72 23.23 12.77
N THR A 575 -28.04 24.34 12.51
CA THR A 575 -26.60 24.50 12.77
C THR A 575 -26.38 25.22 14.10
N LEU A 576 -25.67 24.57 15.02
CA LEU A 576 -25.44 25.04 16.39
C LEU A 576 -23.95 25.20 16.64
N ALA A 577 -23.55 26.30 17.27
CA ALA A 577 -22.19 26.42 17.80
C ALA A 577 -22.05 25.53 19.04
N LEU A 578 -20.91 24.86 19.19
CA LEU A 578 -20.64 24.10 20.41
C LEU A 578 -20.63 25.03 21.63
N ALA A 579 -21.38 24.67 22.67
CA ALA A 579 -21.46 25.41 23.93
C ALA A 579 -20.12 25.39 24.70
N ASP A 580 -19.26 24.41 24.44
CA ASP A 580 -17.95 24.24 25.05
C ASP A 580 -16.78 24.66 24.13
N ASN A 581 -17.03 25.48 23.10
CA ASN A 581 -15.99 25.98 22.17
C ASN A 581 -14.81 26.67 22.87
N SER A 582 -15.07 27.36 23.98
CA SER A 582 -14.06 28.05 24.78
C SER A 582 -13.09 27.09 25.48
N THR A 583 -13.51 25.83 25.71
CA THR A 583 -12.67 24.79 26.30
C THR A 583 -11.76 24.12 25.28
N ILE A 584 -11.97 24.37 23.98
CA ILE A 584 -11.12 23.90 22.89
C ILE A 584 -10.11 25.00 22.56
N PRO A 585 -8.79 24.74 22.63
CA PRO A 585 -7.77 25.70 22.21
C PRO A 585 -8.04 26.20 20.79
N ALA A 586 -7.94 27.51 20.56
CA ALA A 586 -8.30 28.12 19.27
C ALA A 586 -7.59 27.45 18.08
N ALA A 587 -6.30 27.14 18.24
CA ALA A 587 -5.48 26.46 17.23
C ALA A 587 -5.99 25.05 16.85
N LEU A 588 -6.76 24.40 17.74
CA LEU A 588 -7.22 23.02 17.57
C LEU A 588 -8.70 22.89 17.19
N ARG A 589 -9.46 23.98 17.17
CA ARG A 589 -10.91 23.97 16.89
C ARG A 589 -11.25 23.29 15.57
N TRP A 590 -10.48 23.53 14.52
CA TRP A 590 -10.80 22.94 13.22
C TRP A 590 -10.44 21.46 13.09
N TYR A 591 -9.60 20.91 13.97
CA TYR A 591 -9.46 19.47 14.10
C TYR A 591 -10.73 18.86 14.68
N VAL A 592 -11.33 19.51 15.69
CA VAL A 592 -12.61 19.08 16.26
C VAL A 592 -13.73 19.15 15.22
N GLN A 593 -13.78 20.22 14.41
CA GLN A 593 -14.75 20.30 13.31
C GLN A 593 -14.58 19.12 12.34
N LEU A 594 -13.37 18.91 11.81
CA LEU A 594 -13.12 17.85 10.83
C LEU A 594 -13.41 16.45 11.40
N ALA A 595 -13.17 16.26 12.70
CA ALA A 595 -13.50 15.01 13.39
C ALA A 595 -15.02 14.80 13.54
N LEU A 596 -15.79 15.87 13.80
CA LEU A 596 -17.26 15.82 13.82
C LEU A 596 -17.82 15.54 12.42
N ASP A 597 -17.34 16.26 11.41
CA ASP A 597 -17.79 16.12 10.02
C ASP A 597 -17.59 14.70 9.48
N ARG A 598 -16.56 13.99 9.99
CA ARG A 598 -16.22 12.62 9.63
C ARG A 598 -16.75 11.55 10.60
N GLY A 599 -17.55 11.95 11.59
CA GLY A 599 -18.08 11.04 12.60
C GLY A 599 -17.01 10.34 13.46
N VAL A 600 -15.76 10.82 13.44
CA VAL A 600 -14.68 10.31 14.32
C VAL A 600 -14.89 10.80 15.76
N LEU A 601 -15.52 11.97 15.90
CA LEU A 601 -15.95 12.54 17.17
C LEU A 601 -17.47 12.69 17.18
N GLN A 602 -18.10 12.52 18.34
CA GLN A 602 -19.53 12.76 18.52
C GLN A 602 -19.78 14.03 19.34
N ALA A 603 -20.86 14.76 19.00
CA ALA A 603 -21.42 15.81 19.82
C ALA A 603 -22.60 15.26 20.65
N PHE A 604 -22.70 15.71 21.90
CA PHE A 604 -23.80 15.43 22.81
C PHE A 604 -24.76 16.61 22.82
N PHE A 605 -26.04 16.30 22.76
CA PHE A 605 -27.11 17.30 22.73
C PHE A 605 -27.91 17.25 24.02
N THR A 606 -28.07 18.40 24.67
CA THR A 606 -28.87 18.56 25.89
C THR A 606 -29.86 19.71 25.71
N LEU A 607 -31.09 19.54 26.20
CA LEU A 607 -32.04 20.63 26.36
C LEU A 607 -31.78 21.28 27.72
N GLU A 608 -31.42 22.55 27.72
CA GLU A 608 -31.12 23.32 28.92
C GLU A 608 -32.06 24.53 29.00
N GLN A 609 -32.72 24.68 30.15
CA GLN A 609 -33.58 25.81 30.44
C GLN A 609 -33.09 26.49 31.72
N GLY A 610 -32.60 27.71 31.59
CA GLY A 610 -32.24 28.55 32.72
C GLY A 610 -33.47 29.00 33.51
N PRO A 611 -33.28 29.49 34.75
CA PRO A 611 -34.39 29.90 35.62
C PRO A 611 -35.24 31.06 35.07
N PHE A 612 -34.75 31.77 34.05
CA PHE A 612 -35.44 32.88 33.39
C PHE A 612 -35.74 32.60 31.90
N ASP A 613 -35.46 31.39 31.40
CA ASP A 613 -35.68 31.05 30.00
C ASP A 613 -37.14 30.63 29.77
N PHE A 614 -37.82 31.23 28.79
CA PHE A 614 -39.21 30.90 28.46
C PHE A 614 -39.40 29.51 27.82
N GLN A 615 -38.35 28.96 27.21
CA GLN A 615 -38.33 27.63 26.57
C GLN A 615 -36.93 27.01 26.71
N PRO A 616 -36.80 25.67 26.74
CA PRO A 616 -35.51 25.00 26.71
C PRO A 616 -34.73 25.32 25.43
N THR A 617 -33.42 25.52 25.57
CA THR A 617 -32.50 25.71 24.45
C THR A 617 -31.67 24.47 24.22
N LEU A 618 -31.55 24.04 22.96
CA LEU A 618 -30.70 22.92 22.58
C LEU A 618 -29.23 23.36 22.61
N LYS A 619 -28.40 22.63 23.35
CA LYS A 619 -26.95 22.86 23.45
C LYS A 619 -26.20 21.64 22.95
N ALA A 620 -25.19 21.86 22.12
CA ALA A 620 -24.27 20.83 21.66
C ALA A 620 -22.92 20.95 22.37
N ARG A 621 -22.33 19.83 22.80
CA ARG A 621 -21.00 19.78 23.44
C ARG A 621 -20.21 18.58 22.97
N VAL A 622 -18.89 18.69 22.93
CA VAL A 622 -17.98 17.56 22.62
C VAL A 622 -17.19 17.07 23.83
N LYS A 623 -17.19 17.82 24.94
CA LYS A 623 -16.51 17.51 26.20
C LYS A 623 -15.02 17.20 25.97
N PRO A 624 -14.23 18.12 25.40
CA PRO A 624 -12.90 17.83 24.85
C PRO A 624 -11.91 17.23 25.85
N ASN A 625 -12.04 17.57 27.15
CA ASN A 625 -11.15 17.15 28.21
C ASN A 625 -11.57 15.83 28.88
N ASN A 626 -12.73 15.25 28.52
CA ASN A 626 -13.14 13.97 29.07
C ASN A 626 -12.25 12.85 28.52
N SER A 627 -11.96 11.87 29.38
CA SER A 627 -11.29 10.64 28.97
C SER A 627 -12.16 9.83 27.99
N THR A 628 -11.50 9.10 27.10
CA THR A 628 -12.15 8.20 26.15
C THR A 628 -12.13 6.76 26.67
N THR A 629 -13.15 5.97 26.32
CA THR A 629 -13.18 4.53 26.57
C THR A 629 -12.75 3.73 25.35
N ARG A 630 -12.51 2.43 25.51
CA ARG A 630 -12.26 1.51 24.39
C ARG A 630 -13.44 1.45 23.41
N ALA A 631 -14.68 1.48 23.89
CA ALA A 631 -15.87 1.56 23.03
C ALA A 631 -15.92 2.86 22.22
N PHE A 632 -15.54 3.99 22.83
CA PHE A 632 -15.46 5.27 22.10
C PHE A 632 -14.41 5.21 20.98
N MET A 633 -13.27 4.58 21.24
CA MET A 633 -12.22 4.38 20.24
C MET A 633 -12.67 3.44 19.11
N ALA A 634 -13.42 2.37 19.42
CA ALA A 634 -13.99 1.49 18.40
C ALA A 634 -14.94 2.26 17.47
N TYR A 635 -15.83 3.09 18.04
CA TYR A 635 -16.68 3.98 17.24
C TYR A 635 -15.86 4.93 16.36
N ALA A 636 -14.83 5.57 16.92
CA ALA A 636 -13.98 6.50 16.19
C ALA A 636 -13.23 5.81 15.04
N LEU A 637 -12.70 4.62 15.27
CA LEU A 637 -11.97 3.83 14.28
C LEU A 637 -12.87 3.31 13.16
N ASP A 638 -14.10 2.86 13.46
CA ASP A 638 -15.04 2.42 12.44
C ASP A 638 -15.36 3.53 11.43
N ASN A 639 -15.59 4.76 11.91
CA ASN A 639 -15.78 5.93 11.06
C ASN A 639 -14.47 6.34 10.37
N PHE A 640 -13.36 6.37 11.10
CA PHE A 640 -12.04 6.67 10.54
C PHE A 640 -11.70 5.77 9.36
N ARG A 641 -11.95 4.46 9.45
CA ARG A 641 -11.66 3.51 8.36
C ARG A 641 -12.40 3.86 7.08
N ARG A 642 -13.68 4.21 7.18
CA ARG A 642 -14.49 4.63 6.02
C ARG A 642 -13.84 5.80 5.30
N HIS A 643 -13.35 6.77 6.04
CA HIS A 643 -12.65 7.94 5.49
C HIS A 643 -11.23 7.63 5.00
N PHE A 644 -10.48 6.82 5.75
CA PHE A 644 -9.10 6.48 5.44
C PHE A 644 -8.97 5.65 4.16
N VAL A 645 -9.91 4.72 3.94
CA VAL A 645 -10.01 3.87 2.74
C VAL A 645 -10.65 4.62 1.57
N ALA A 646 -11.58 5.55 1.81
CA ALA A 646 -12.14 6.39 0.74
C ALA A 646 -11.23 7.58 0.36
N GLY A 647 -10.24 7.88 1.19
CA GLY A 647 -9.40 9.08 1.05
C GLY A 647 -10.16 10.39 1.22
N SER A 648 -11.18 10.43 2.09
CA SER A 648 -12.11 11.57 2.24
C SER A 648 -11.93 12.37 3.52
#